data_AF-A0A653T3J0-F1
#
_entry.id   AF-A0A653T3J0-F1
#
_cell.length_a   1.000
_cell.length_b   1.000
_cell.length_c   1.000
_cell.angle_alpha   90.00
_cell.angle_beta   90.00
_cell.angle_gamma   90.00
#
_symmetry.space_group_name_H-M   'P 1'
#
loop_
_entity.id
_entity.type
_entity.pdbx_description
1 polymer ?
#
loop_
_entity_poly.entity_id
_entity_poly.type
_entity_poly.pdbx_seq_one_letter_code
_entity_poly.pdbx_strand_id
1 'polypeptide(L)'
;MLSRPLLARAATICAATVALLGFASPVHAAYAPDPNAPAITTKSDPIGGGIDTRPGAKKTVWLVFQGGALTGTPWNDDRDPASLKGTPIDFDQAKGDSAALRSEVAARLAELFSPFDVTFTTTRPSKDALSRDSATDDTYGDVVVITSESLGATGLTMHDADDADGIAHSGTFGDSSDNYVWVTNGGMVPNNAKQIADVAAHEIGHTLGLAHHGYDDSAAGGQKDVYFTPDRGLWAPVMGSADDVAMVRWSNGGYPNATNPTQDDLAVMTDASVNDSHTSYFYRDDHSRADLSGGYCGTDGVDVYTVSGDSCDVPESQRRYVDQHTYFTGRLQYQPDAVGDTDATATTLTAGSPVDGLIERNGDKDVYAVTAPATGVLDVSTAVRQPESMLDVLLTVRDGSGTVISTFDPGLSQTGGDRRQGVTGESASGRVALPGAGTYYVQVEGTGFGDVSTVTRKDTSNYAAAYGSIGSYTLSASFLAPQLGAKTDGRTITLSASLGADALPVDYRLPGGSWQAYSTPFTVAGAGAADVDWRATAMGGALVSTSTVHLAAVGGAAHADALGSAKTVLTGESVSGFGVKVTSVAGDAVLGEDVAFAIVGGQTAAGETSVHVRTNAAGIAVVPAVSSSTPGSIRITATTSLGTVTLPTITVNAPATSMAGAVQATSSVVSGKIVLTVIAWNQSGAPASVQIKTKYGSKTFTGVPSGDTVTATIKTYATTIPAGSVSATLTGAAGTATVTGTYDAR
;
A
#
# COMPACT_ATOMS: atom_id res chain seq x y z
N MET A 1 -38.70 -27.34 -3.74
CA MET A 1 -38.79 -27.31 -2.27
C MET A 1 -37.57 -26.55 -1.78
N LEU A 2 -37.75 -25.26 -1.52
CA LEU A 2 -36.69 -24.29 -1.20
C LEU A 2 -36.53 -24.19 0.31
N SER A 3 -35.31 -24.42 0.80
CA SER A 3 -34.89 -24.21 2.17
C SER A 3 -34.57 -22.72 2.37
N ARG A 4 -35.31 -22.05 3.25
CA ARG A 4 -35.05 -20.67 3.71
C ARG A 4 -33.86 -20.68 4.69
N PRO A 5 -32.96 -19.67 4.68
CA PRO A 5 -31.95 -19.51 5.71
C PRO A 5 -32.55 -18.92 7.00
N LEU A 6 -31.96 -19.31 8.13
CA LEU A 6 -32.45 -19.22 9.51
C LEU A 6 -32.24 -17.86 10.21
N LEU A 7 -32.03 -16.77 9.48
CA LEU A 7 -31.62 -15.46 10.04
C LEU A 7 -32.77 -14.55 10.51
N ALA A 8 -34.03 -15.00 10.50
CA ALA A 8 -35.19 -14.15 10.76
C ALA A 8 -35.86 -14.34 12.13
N ARG A 9 -35.20 -14.95 13.12
CA ARG A 9 -35.85 -15.27 14.42
C ARG A 9 -35.42 -14.44 15.64
N ALA A 10 -34.41 -13.58 15.54
CA ALA A 10 -34.04 -12.69 16.66
C ALA A 10 -34.96 -11.45 16.78
N ALA A 11 -35.73 -11.10 15.73
CA ALA A 11 -36.42 -9.82 15.64
C ALA A 11 -37.86 -9.77 16.21
N THR A 12 -38.25 -10.55 17.23
CA THR A 12 -39.67 -10.57 17.66
C THR A 12 -39.95 -10.49 19.17
N ILE A 13 -38.96 -10.29 20.04
CA ILE A 13 -39.26 -10.08 21.47
C ILE A 13 -38.42 -8.95 22.05
N CYS A 14 -38.81 -7.70 21.76
CA CYS A 14 -38.65 -6.56 22.68
C CYS A 14 -39.41 -5.34 22.13
N ALA A 15 -40.72 -5.51 21.93
CA ALA A 15 -41.63 -4.40 21.68
C ALA A 15 -42.42 -4.13 22.96
N ALA A 16 -41.87 -3.29 23.84
CA ALA A 16 -42.59 -2.37 24.72
C ALA A 16 -41.64 -1.84 25.80
N THR A 17 -41.17 -0.59 25.64
CA THR A 17 -41.44 0.56 26.53
C THR A 17 -40.39 1.62 26.21
N VAL A 18 -40.85 2.79 25.77
CA VAL A 18 -39.99 3.97 25.55
C VAL A 18 -39.49 4.45 26.91
N ALA A 19 -38.18 4.40 27.13
CA ALA A 19 -37.48 5.26 28.05
C ALA A 19 -36.12 5.61 27.44
N LEU A 20 -35.76 6.87 27.59
CA LEU A 20 -34.47 7.46 27.27
C LEU A 20 -33.37 6.72 28.07
N LEU A 21 -32.91 5.58 27.57
CA LEU A 21 -31.76 4.88 28.14
C LEU A 21 -30.52 5.35 27.38
N GLY A 22 -30.02 6.51 27.78
CA GLY A 22 -28.57 6.62 27.90
C GLY A 22 -28.17 5.53 28.89
N PHE A 23 -27.43 4.53 28.43
CA PHE A 23 -26.68 3.70 29.36
C PHE A 23 -25.58 4.59 29.94
N ALA A 24 -25.96 5.35 30.97
CA ALA A 24 -25.06 5.59 32.07
C ALA A 24 -24.66 4.21 32.58
N SER A 25 -23.36 3.95 32.59
CA SER A 25 -22.72 2.78 33.15
C SER A 25 -23.39 2.35 34.46
N PRO A 26 -23.79 1.07 34.63
CA PRO A 26 -23.89 0.54 35.97
C PRO A 26 -22.46 0.25 36.44
N VAL A 27 -22.02 1.04 37.40
CA VAL A 27 -21.16 0.66 38.53
C VAL A 27 -20.42 -0.68 38.34
N HIS A 28 -19.13 -0.59 37.97
CA HIS A 28 -18.23 -1.73 37.84
C HIS A 28 -18.36 -2.71 39.02
N ALA A 29 -18.58 -3.99 38.76
CA ALA A 29 -18.50 -5.03 39.78
C ALA A 29 -17.03 -5.35 40.11
N ALA A 30 -16.80 -6.31 41.00
CA ALA A 30 -15.57 -6.44 41.79
C ALA A 30 -14.26 -6.55 40.98
N TYR A 31 -13.14 -6.20 41.61
CA TYR A 31 -11.80 -6.50 41.15
C TYR A 31 -10.87 -6.60 42.36
N ALA A 32 -9.75 -7.28 42.20
CA ALA A 32 -8.58 -7.36 43.06
C ALA A 32 -7.41 -7.71 42.13
N PRO A 33 -6.55 -6.77 41.71
CA PRO A 33 -5.34 -7.15 41.01
C PRO A 33 -4.46 -7.98 41.95
N ASP A 34 -4.13 -9.23 41.61
CA ASP A 34 -2.77 -9.68 41.89
C ASP A 34 -1.90 -9.06 40.79
N PRO A 35 -1.10 -8.02 41.07
CA PRO A 35 -0.27 -7.37 40.07
C PRO A 35 0.76 -8.33 39.42
N ASN A 36 0.94 -9.53 39.98
CA ASN A 36 1.91 -10.54 39.56
C ASN A 36 1.32 -11.80 38.93
N ALA A 37 -0.01 -11.99 38.87
CA ALA A 37 -0.62 -13.11 38.15
C ALA A 37 -0.91 -12.72 36.69
N PRO A 38 -0.65 -13.58 35.69
CA PRO A 38 -1.08 -13.30 34.32
C PRO A 38 -2.62 -13.38 34.25
N ALA A 39 -3.28 -12.25 34.02
CA ALA A 39 -4.73 -12.15 33.93
C ALA A 39 -5.33 -13.06 32.83
N ILE A 40 -4.59 -13.29 31.74
CA ILE A 40 -4.96 -14.26 30.70
C ILE A 40 -3.87 -15.34 30.56
N THR A 41 -4.25 -16.56 30.26
CA THR A 41 -3.35 -17.68 29.92
C THR A 41 -3.77 -18.29 28.59
N THR A 42 -2.82 -18.88 27.84
CA THR A 42 -3.12 -19.55 26.56
C THR A 42 -2.81 -21.04 26.64
N LYS A 43 -3.63 -21.88 26.00
CA LYS A 43 -3.50 -23.35 26.00
C LYS A 43 -2.29 -23.84 25.17
N SER A 44 -1.78 -23.03 24.24
CA SER A 44 -0.62 -23.36 23.40
C SER A 44 0.11 -22.12 22.87
N ASP A 45 1.31 -22.33 22.32
CA ASP A 45 2.09 -21.31 21.60
C ASP A 45 1.46 -20.94 20.24
N PRO A 46 1.79 -19.78 19.65
CA PRO A 46 1.28 -19.40 18.34
C PRO A 46 1.67 -20.35 17.20
N ILE A 47 0.69 -20.68 16.36
CA ILE A 47 0.84 -21.49 15.15
C ILE A 47 1.33 -20.61 13.99
N GLY A 48 2.32 -21.08 13.22
CA GLY A 48 2.75 -20.43 11.97
C GLY A 48 3.88 -19.40 12.09
N GLY A 49 4.49 -19.25 13.27
CA GLY A 49 5.42 -18.16 13.57
C GLY A 49 4.68 -16.91 14.08
N GLY A 50 5.40 -16.05 14.81
CA GLY A 50 4.81 -14.82 15.34
C GLY A 50 4.52 -13.81 14.23
N ILE A 51 3.29 -13.29 14.19
CA ILE A 51 2.91 -12.16 13.33
C ILE A 51 3.12 -10.87 14.12
N ASP A 52 3.63 -9.83 13.48
CA ASP A 52 3.69 -8.45 13.97
C ASP A 52 3.55 -7.55 12.74
N THR A 53 2.39 -6.90 12.60
CA THR A 53 2.03 -6.19 11.35
C THR A 53 2.75 -4.85 11.20
N ARG A 54 3.18 -4.25 12.32
CA ARG A 54 3.95 -3.00 12.37
C ARG A 54 4.95 -3.02 13.54
N PRO A 55 6.10 -3.69 13.39
CA PRO A 55 7.10 -3.73 14.46
C PRO A 55 7.56 -2.34 14.88
N GLY A 56 7.45 -2.04 16.17
CA GLY A 56 7.81 -0.74 16.76
C GLY A 56 6.67 0.27 16.84
N ALA A 57 5.44 -0.10 16.48
CA ALA A 57 4.26 0.69 16.79
C ALA A 57 4.11 0.87 18.30
N LYS A 58 3.62 2.04 18.73
CA LYS A 58 3.40 2.29 20.15
C LYS A 58 2.15 1.63 20.69
N LYS A 59 1.15 1.38 19.85
CA LYS A 59 -0.07 0.64 20.25
C LYS A 59 0.02 -0.81 19.82
N THR A 60 -0.34 -1.74 20.70
CA THR A 60 -0.26 -3.18 20.40
C THR A 60 -1.61 -3.86 20.63
N VAL A 61 -2.11 -4.58 19.63
CA VAL A 61 -3.29 -5.43 19.78
C VAL A 61 -2.86 -6.89 19.68
N TRP A 62 -3.02 -7.64 20.77
CA TRP A 62 -2.71 -9.06 20.81
C TRP A 62 -3.91 -9.91 20.41
N LEU A 63 -3.76 -10.67 19.34
CA LEU A 63 -4.77 -11.60 18.82
C LEU A 63 -4.57 -13.00 19.41
N VAL A 64 -5.51 -13.44 20.24
CA VAL A 64 -5.49 -14.73 20.95
C VAL A 64 -6.43 -15.71 20.24
N PHE A 65 -5.86 -16.76 19.64
CA PHE A 65 -6.62 -17.80 18.93
C PHE A 65 -6.61 -19.15 19.65
N GLN A 66 -5.66 -19.38 20.56
CA GLN A 66 -5.25 -20.69 21.05
C GLN A 66 -6.21 -21.31 22.09
N GLY A 67 -7.22 -20.57 22.53
CA GLY A 67 -7.96 -20.89 23.75
C GLY A 67 -7.13 -20.65 25.00
N GLY A 68 -7.76 -20.66 26.16
CA GLY A 68 -7.11 -20.19 27.37
C GLY A 68 -8.04 -20.06 28.56
N ALA A 69 -7.61 -19.28 29.54
CA ALA A 69 -8.43 -18.85 30.67
C ALA A 69 -8.14 -17.38 31.00
N LEU A 70 -9.19 -16.62 31.32
CA LEU A 70 -9.12 -15.25 31.84
C LEU A 70 -9.51 -15.26 33.34
N THR A 71 -8.68 -14.66 34.19
CA THR A 71 -8.85 -14.60 35.64
C THR A 71 -8.45 -13.23 36.18
N GLY A 72 -9.07 -12.82 37.28
CA GLY A 72 -8.73 -11.57 37.94
C GLY A 72 -8.91 -10.37 37.02
N THR A 73 -10.09 -10.23 36.42
CA THR A 73 -10.50 -9.08 35.60
C THR A 73 -11.97 -8.75 35.89
N PRO A 74 -12.46 -7.54 35.56
CA PRO A 74 -13.88 -7.20 35.70
C PRO A 74 -14.82 -8.18 34.97
N TRP A 75 -14.37 -8.76 33.86
CA TRP A 75 -15.09 -9.81 33.11
C TRP A 75 -15.47 -11.02 33.98
N ASN A 76 -14.63 -11.40 34.95
CA ASN A 76 -14.92 -12.51 35.85
C ASN A 76 -16.09 -12.22 36.80
N ASP A 77 -16.40 -10.95 37.04
CA ASP A 77 -17.45 -10.49 37.97
C ASP A 77 -18.74 -10.09 37.27
N ASP A 78 -18.70 -9.86 35.95
CA ASP A 78 -19.87 -9.63 35.11
C ASP A 78 -20.46 -10.93 34.52
N ARG A 79 -20.78 -11.86 35.42
CA ARG A 79 -21.19 -13.23 35.07
C ARG A 79 -22.56 -13.63 35.58
N ASP A 80 -23.28 -14.39 34.74
CA ASP A 80 -24.59 -14.96 35.01
C ASP A 80 -24.56 -16.51 34.90
N PRO A 81 -25.22 -17.30 35.78
CA PRO A 81 -25.76 -16.93 37.08
C PRO A 81 -24.72 -16.31 38.01
N ALA A 82 -25.17 -15.48 38.94
CA ALA A 82 -24.33 -14.80 39.94
C ALA A 82 -23.39 -15.74 40.74
N SER A 83 -23.65 -17.05 40.77
CA SER A 83 -22.75 -18.06 41.34
C SER A 83 -21.41 -18.21 40.62
N LEU A 84 -21.28 -17.64 39.43
CA LEU A 84 -20.09 -17.72 38.59
C LEU A 84 -19.21 -16.46 38.66
N LYS A 85 -19.64 -15.46 39.44
CA LYS A 85 -18.84 -14.26 39.73
C LYS A 85 -17.53 -14.63 40.42
N GLY A 86 -16.44 -14.01 39.99
CA GLY A 86 -15.08 -14.23 40.49
C GLY A 86 -14.44 -15.54 40.04
N THR A 87 -15.13 -16.40 39.27
CA THR A 87 -14.52 -17.63 38.76
C THR A 87 -13.81 -17.38 37.43
N PRO A 88 -12.77 -18.18 37.09
CA PRO A 88 -12.14 -18.14 35.77
C PRO A 88 -13.14 -18.25 34.62
N ILE A 89 -12.84 -17.56 33.51
CA ILE A 89 -13.51 -17.72 32.22
C ILE A 89 -12.60 -18.59 31.37
N ASP A 90 -12.93 -19.87 31.25
CA ASP A 90 -12.24 -20.79 30.36
C ASP A 90 -12.79 -20.62 28.95
N PHE A 91 -11.92 -20.42 27.96
CA PHE A 91 -12.33 -20.23 26.57
C PHE A 91 -11.64 -21.20 25.62
N ASP A 92 -12.36 -21.64 24.60
CA ASP A 92 -11.84 -22.56 23.59
C ASP A 92 -11.09 -21.88 22.45
N GLN A 93 -10.30 -22.69 21.74
CA GLN A 93 -9.57 -22.28 20.55
C GLN A 93 -10.54 -21.76 19.49
N ALA A 94 -10.11 -20.75 18.72
CA ALA A 94 -10.84 -20.28 17.55
C ALA A 94 -11.14 -21.43 16.59
N LYS A 95 -12.37 -21.46 16.07
CA LYS A 95 -12.83 -22.51 15.15
C LYS A 95 -12.00 -22.46 13.87
N GLY A 96 -11.37 -23.58 13.53
CA GLY A 96 -10.55 -23.71 12.32
C GLY A 96 -9.26 -22.89 12.34
N ASP A 97 -8.76 -22.58 13.53
CA ASP A 97 -7.48 -21.92 13.75
C ASP A 97 -6.33 -22.55 12.93
N SER A 98 -5.66 -21.72 12.16
CA SER A 98 -4.55 -22.09 11.28
C SER A 98 -3.66 -20.87 11.04
N ALA A 99 -2.41 -21.11 10.61
CA ALA A 99 -1.50 -20.02 10.24
C ALA A 99 -2.10 -19.09 9.17
N ALA A 100 -2.85 -19.65 8.21
CA ALA A 100 -3.52 -18.89 7.16
C ALA A 100 -4.64 -18.00 7.71
N LEU A 101 -5.51 -18.54 8.58
CA LEU A 101 -6.58 -17.77 9.21
C LEU A 101 -6.02 -16.61 10.03
N ARG A 102 -5.00 -16.88 10.86
CA ARG A 102 -4.34 -15.86 11.69
C ARG A 102 -3.70 -14.76 10.85
N SER A 103 -2.99 -15.14 9.78
CA SER A 103 -2.35 -14.18 8.89
C SER A 103 -3.36 -13.29 8.17
N GLU A 104 -4.48 -13.85 7.72
CA GLU A 104 -5.51 -13.10 7.02
C GLU A 104 -6.26 -12.15 7.97
N VAL A 105 -6.65 -12.60 9.17
CA VAL A 105 -7.28 -11.73 10.19
C VAL A 105 -6.35 -10.57 10.57
N ALA A 106 -5.07 -10.86 10.81
CA ALA A 106 -4.10 -9.82 11.15
C ALA A 106 -3.86 -8.84 9.99
N ALA A 107 -3.82 -9.32 8.74
CA ALA A 107 -3.68 -8.46 7.57
C ALA A 107 -4.89 -7.52 7.40
N ARG A 108 -6.11 -8.03 7.57
CA ARG A 108 -7.35 -7.25 7.50
C ARG A 108 -7.41 -6.15 8.56
N LEU A 109 -7.15 -6.50 9.82
CA LEU A 109 -7.08 -5.53 10.91
C LEU A 109 -5.97 -4.49 10.67
N ALA A 110 -4.80 -4.91 10.17
CA ALA A 110 -3.74 -3.98 9.84
C ALA A 110 -4.10 -2.98 8.74
N GLU A 111 -4.96 -3.36 7.78
CA GLU A 111 -5.46 -2.43 6.76
C GLU A 111 -6.55 -1.50 7.32
N LEU A 112 -7.53 -2.00 8.09
CA LEU A 112 -8.59 -1.20 8.72
C LEU A 112 -8.04 -0.11 9.65
N PHE A 113 -6.91 -0.41 10.29
CA PHE A 113 -6.22 0.49 11.22
C PHE A 113 -4.92 1.06 10.63
N SER A 114 -4.68 0.91 9.33
CA SER A 114 -3.44 1.35 8.69
C SER A 114 -3.10 2.84 8.82
N PRO A 115 -4.05 3.76 9.09
CA PRO A 115 -3.75 5.16 9.43
C PRO A 115 -3.14 5.38 10.82
N PHE A 116 -3.25 4.41 11.73
CA PHE A 116 -2.88 4.57 13.14
C PHE A 116 -1.56 3.89 13.47
N ASP A 117 -0.85 4.39 14.48
CA ASP A 117 0.38 3.81 15.02
C ASP A 117 0.08 2.61 15.92
N VAL A 118 -0.45 1.55 15.31
CA VAL A 118 -0.85 0.30 15.97
C VAL A 118 -0.30 -0.91 15.22
N THR A 119 0.08 -1.94 15.98
CA THR A 119 0.43 -3.26 15.45
C THR A 119 -0.53 -4.32 15.95
N PHE A 120 -0.79 -5.31 15.11
CA PHE A 120 -1.51 -6.53 15.46
C PHE A 120 -0.52 -7.68 15.53
N THR A 121 -0.56 -8.43 16.62
CA THR A 121 0.36 -9.54 16.83
C THR A 121 -0.32 -10.79 17.33
N THR A 122 0.15 -11.95 16.89
CA THR A 122 -0.25 -13.26 17.44
C THR A 122 0.72 -13.77 18.50
N THR A 123 1.82 -13.04 18.72
CA THR A 123 2.79 -13.33 19.76
C THR A 123 2.40 -12.56 21.00
N ARG A 124 2.39 -13.23 22.16
CA ARG A 124 2.11 -12.58 23.42
C ARG A 124 3.08 -11.41 23.67
N PRO A 125 2.60 -10.16 23.78
CA PRO A 125 3.43 -9.01 24.13
C PRO A 125 3.84 -9.04 25.61
N SER A 126 4.73 -8.12 26.00
CA SER A 126 4.93 -7.79 27.42
C SER A 126 3.68 -7.14 28.00
N LYS A 127 3.51 -7.22 29.33
CA LYS A 127 2.42 -6.53 30.04
C LYS A 127 2.40 -5.03 29.72
N ASP A 128 3.56 -4.39 29.80
CA ASP A 128 3.75 -2.95 29.54
C ASP A 128 3.47 -2.56 28.07
N ALA A 129 3.29 -3.51 27.15
CA ALA A 129 2.87 -3.22 25.78
C ALA A 129 1.34 -3.20 25.63
N LEU A 130 0.61 -3.69 26.64
CA LEU A 130 -0.84 -3.82 26.68
C LEU A 130 -1.45 -2.88 27.72
N SER A 131 -0.82 -2.71 28.87
CA SER A 131 -1.31 -1.88 29.97
C SER A 131 -0.72 -0.48 29.92
N ARG A 132 -1.60 0.54 30.03
CA ARG A 132 -1.23 1.94 30.20
C ARG A 132 -1.07 2.21 31.69
N ASP A 133 0.15 2.51 32.12
CA ASP A 133 0.46 2.64 33.56
C ASP A 133 0.46 4.10 34.06
N SER A 134 0.42 5.08 33.15
CA SER A 134 0.34 6.50 33.53
C SER A 134 -0.25 7.39 32.43
N ALA A 135 -0.58 8.63 32.80
CA ALA A 135 -1.02 9.68 31.88
C ALA A 135 -0.02 10.01 30.76
N THR A 136 1.28 9.78 30.99
CA THR A 136 2.35 10.05 30.01
C THR A 136 2.81 8.79 29.29
N ASP A 137 2.29 7.63 29.69
CA ASP A 137 2.57 6.39 29.01
C ASP A 137 1.89 6.39 27.64
N ASP A 138 2.71 6.21 26.61
CA ASP A 138 2.30 6.17 25.22
C ASP A 138 2.41 4.78 24.63
N THR A 139 2.79 3.76 25.40
CA THR A 139 2.94 2.37 24.94
C THR A 139 1.94 1.47 25.68
N TYR A 140 0.87 1.07 25.00
CA TYR A 140 -0.22 0.29 25.59
C TYR A 140 -1.10 -0.31 24.48
N GLY A 141 -2.13 -1.06 24.85
CA GLY A 141 -2.84 -1.86 23.87
C GLY A 141 -4.06 -2.61 24.38
N ASP A 142 -4.51 -3.55 23.57
CA ASP A 142 -5.70 -4.37 23.81
C ASP A 142 -5.42 -5.85 23.55
N VAL A 143 -6.27 -6.70 24.10
CA VAL A 143 -6.25 -8.14 23.89
C VAL A 143 -7.55 -8.58 23.24
N VAL A 144 -7.46 -9.08 22.01
CA VAL A 144 -8.60 -9.63 21.27
C VAL A 144 -8.60 -11.14 21.42
N VAL A 145 -9.58 -11.65 22.15
CA VAL A 145 -9.81 -13.08 22.36
C VAL A 145 -10.77 -13.61 21.31
N ILE A 146 -10.28 -14.52 20.47
CA ILE A 146 -11.05 -15.14 19.39
C ILE A 146 -11.33 -16.59 19.79
N THR A 147 -12.60 -16.93 19.99
CA THR A 147 -13.02 -18.22 20.53
C THR A 147 -14.08 -18.89 19.64
N SER A 148 -14.14 -20.22 19.67
CA SER A 148 -15.19 -20.99 18.98
C SER A 148 -16.48 -21.15 19.78
N GLU A 149 -16.48 -20.76 21.05
CA GLU A 149 -17.66 -20.83 21.92
C GLU A 149 -18.57 -19.64 21.67
N SER A 150 -19.88 -19.89 21.62
CA SER A 150 -20.87 -18.80 21.60
C SER A 150 -20.76 -17.98 22.87
N LEU A 151 -20.78 -16.66 22.75
CA LEU A 151 -20.88 -15.77 23.90
C LEU A 151 -22.21 -16.05 24.62
N GLY A 152 -22.17 -16.11 25.96
CA GLY A 152 -23.32 -16.56 26.77
C GLY A 152 -23.45 -18.08 26.97
N ALA A 153 -22.64 -18.91 26.33
CA ALA A 153 -22.64 -20.36 26.56
C ALA A 153 -22.02 -20.78 27.92
N THR A 154 -22.39 -21.96 28.41
CA THR A 154 -21.84 -22.56 29.65
C THR A 154 -20.31 -22.56 29.64
N GLY A 155 -19.68 -21.80 30.56
CA GLY A 155 -18.22 -21.61 30.61
C GLY A 155 -17.80 -20.16 30.37
N LEU A 156 -18.43 -19.50 29.38
CA LEU A 156 -18.24 -18.08 29.04
C LEU A 156 -19.36 -17.16 29.50
N THR A 157 -20.38 -17.66 30.22
CA THR A 157 -21.60 -16.91 30.55
C THR A 157 -21.34 -15.50 31.09
N MET A 158 -21.36 -14.53 30.19
CA MET A 158 -21.24 -13.09 30.43
C MET A 158 -22.65 -12.52 30.50
N HIS A 159 -22.86 -11.50 31.33
CA HIS A 159 -24.15 -10.82 31.39
C HIS A 159 -24.47 -10.19 30.03
N ASP A 160 -25.70 -10.38 29.52
CA ASP A 160 -26.22 -9.78 28.28
C ASP A 160 -25.46 -10.13 26.97
N ALA A 161 -24.71 -11.24 26.92
CA ALA A 161 -23.91 -11.61 25.74
C ALA A 161 -24.44 -12.80 24.91
N ASP A 162 -25.62 -13.34 25.23
CA ASP A 162 -26.23 -14.45 24.49
C ASP A 162 -26.40 -14.09 23.00
N ASP A 163 -25.85 -14.93 22.11
CA ASP A 163 -25.89 -14.80 20.64
C ASP A 163 -25.16 -13.57 20.05
N ALA A 164 -24.33 -12.86 20.83
CA ALA A 164 -23.45 -11.81 20.31
C ALA A 164 -22.26 -12.40 19.54
N ASP A 165 -21.88 -11.79 18.41
CA ASP A 165 -20.66 -12.17 17.67
C ASP A 165 -19.39 -11.58 18.33
N GLY A 166 -19.53 -10.50 19.08
CA GLY A 166 -18.47 -9.86 19.86
C GLY A 166 -19.01 -9.06 21.06
N ILE A 167 -18.13 -8.76 22.01
CA ILE A 167 -18.40 -7.86 23.14
C ILE A 167 -17.11 -7.21 23.65
N ALA A 168 -17.19 -5.94 24.01
CA ALA A 168 -16.15 -5.18 24.69
C ALA A 168 -16.74 -4.14 25.64
N HIS A 169 -15.99 -3.80 26.68
CA HIS A 169 -16.32 -2.66 27.53
C HIS A 169 -15.89 -1.35 26.86
N SER A 170 -16.69 -0.30 27.05
CA SER A 170 -16.45 0.97 26.38
C SER A 170 -15.33 1.77 27.06
N GLY A 171 -14.41 2.32 26.27
CA GLY A 171 -13.39 3.25 26.75
C GLY A 171 -12.26 2.61 27.55
N THR A 172 -12.02 1.30 27.40
CA THR A 172 -11.03 0.53 28.17
C THR A 172 -9.72 0.25 27.43
N PHE A 173 -9.48 0.86 26.25
CA PHE A 173 -8.26 0.59 25.48
C PHE A 173 -7.01 0.94 26.30
N GLY A 174 -6.13 -0.03 26.54
CA GLY A 174 -4.96 0.13 27.41
C GLY A 174 -5.22 -0.01 28.91
N ASP A 175 -6.47 -0.20 29.35
CA ASP A 175 -6.78 -0.43 30.76
C ASP A 175 -6.07 -1.69 31.28
N SER A 176 -5.31 -1.57 32.37
CA SER A 176 -4.52 -2.70 32.88
C SER A 176 -5.35 -3.86 33.46
N SER A 177 -6.66 -3.66 33.62
CA SER A 177 -7.61 -4.66 34.13
C SER A 177 -8.69 -5.08 33.13
N ASP A 178 -8.99 -4.24 32.13
CA ASP A 178 -10.22 -4.36 31.32
C ASP A 178 -10.03 -4.13 29.81
N ASN A 179 -8.80 -4.20 29.31
CA ASN A 179 -8.43 -4.05 27.90
C ASN A 179 -8.70 -5.31 27.05
N TYR A 180 -9.84 -5.96 27.27
CA TYR A 180 -10.21 -7.21 26.60
C TYR A 180 -11.37 -7.02 25.64
N VAL A 181 -11.22 -7.62 24.47
CA VAL A 181 -12.22 -7.73 23.41
C VAL A 181 -12.51 -9.21 23.22
N TRP A 182 -13.79 -9.59 23.14
CA TRP A 182 -14.20 -10.95 22.86
C TRP A 182 -14.85 -11.06 21.49
N VAL A 183 -14.45 -12.07 20.71
CA VAL A 183 -15.00 -12.39 19.40
C VAL A 183 -15.31 -13.88 19.34
N THR A 184 -16.55 -14.25 19.02
CA THR A 184 -16.91 -15.64 18.75
C THR A 184 -16.93 -15.93 17.26
N ASN A 185 -16.28 -17.02 16.83
CA ASN A 185 -16.35 -17.52 15.46
C ASN A 185 -17.03 -18.90 15.38
N GLY A 186 -17.71 -19.32 16.46
CA GLY A 186 -18.46 -20.56 16.54
C GLY A 186 -19.66 -20.59 15.58
N GLY A 187 -20.40 -19.47 15.56
CA GLY A 187 -21.60 -19.24 14.75
C GLY A 187 -21.36 -18.68 13.35
N MET A 188 -20.16 -18.14 13.11
CA MET A 188 -19.78 -17.55 11.82
C MET A 188 -19.61 -18.59 10.71
N VAL A 189 -19.59 -18.13 9.46
CA VAL A 189 -19.21 -18.98 8.32
C VAL A 189 -17.81 -19.55 8.60
N PRO A 190 -17.62 -20.89 8.51
CA PRO A 190 -16.35 -21.50 8.90
C PRO A 190 -15.15 -20.84 8.19
N ASN A 191 -14.13 -20.47 8.97
CA ASN A 191 -12.88 -19.87 8.50
C ASN A 191 -13.04 -18.51 7.78
N ASN A 192 -14.09 -17.75 8.09
CA ASN A 192 -14.28 -16.44 7.49
C ASN A 192 -13.45 -15.37 8.21
N ALA A 193 -12.23 -15.13 7.72
CA ALA A 193 -11.32 -14.15 8.28
C ALA A 193 -11.87 -12.71 8.25
N LYS A 194 -12.68 -12.36 7.24
CA LYS A 194 -13.31 -11.04 7.12
C LYS A 194 -14.26 -10.80 8.29
N GLN A 195 -15.20 -11.71 8.53
CA GLN A 195 -16.15 -11.58 9.63
C GLN A 195 -15.47 -11.45 11.00
N ILE A 196 -14.42 -12.25 11.24
CA ILE A 196 -13.63 -12.15 12.48
C ILE A 196 -12.95 -10.79 12.61
N ALA A 197 -12.37 -10.28 11.52
CA ALA A 197 -11.67 -8.99 11.51
C ALA A 197 -12.64 -7.81 11.68
N ASP A 198 -13.79 -7.83 11.01
CA ASP A 198 -14.81 -6.78 11.12
C ASP A 198 -15.38 -6.70 12.54
N VAL A 199 -15.71 -7.85 13.14
CA VAL A 199 -16.19 -7.90 14.53
C VAL A 199 -15.09 -7.47 15.48
N ALA A 200 -13.85 -7.95 15.32
CA ALA A 200 -12.74 -7.49 16.15
C ALA A 200 -12.53 -5.97 16.04
N ALA A 201 -12.63 -5.39 14.83
CA ALA A 201 -12.52 -3.95 14.63
C ALA A 201 -13.66 -3.17 15.30
N HIS A 202 -14.89 -3.69 15.23
CA HIS A 202 -16.06 -3.14 15.91
C HIS A 202 -15.84 -3.09 17.43
N GLU A 203 -15.43 -4.21 18.03
CA GLU A 203 -15.24 -4.31 19.47
C GLU A 203 -14.05 -3.48 19.98
N ILE A 204 -12.95 -3.42 19.22
CA ILE A 204 -11.86 -2.46 19.49
C ILE A 204 -12.39 -1.01 19.42
N GLY A 205 -13.34 -0.74 18.52
CA GLY A 205 -14.02 0.54 18.47
C GLY A 205 -14.68 0.91 19.80
N HIS A 206 -15.32 -0.04 20.48
CA HIS A 206 -15.87 0.19 21.82
C HIS A 206 -14.79 0.49 22.85
N THR A 207 -13.68 -0.25 22.89
CA THR A 207 -12.60 0.05 23.84
C THR A 207 -11.99 1.44 23.60
N LEU A 208 -12.08 1.97 22.37
CA LEU A 208 -11.71 3.34 22.00
C LEU A 208 -12.80 4.39 22.27
N GLY A 209 -13.97 3.99 22.78
CA GLY A 209 -15.07 4.87 23.18
C GLY A 209 -16.14 5.10 22.10
N LEU A 210 -16.16 4.30 21.04
CA LEU A 210 -17.16 4.39 19.99
C LEU A 210 -18.49 3.76 20.42
N ALA A 211 -19.57 4.32 19.92
CA ALA A 211 -20.93 3.82 20.10
C ALA A 211 -21.46 3.26 18.77
N HIS A 212 -22.49 2.42 18.84
CA HIS A 212 -23.07 1.81 17.64
C HIS A 212 -23.57 2.86 16.63
N HIS A 213 -23.34 2.56 15.35
CA HIS A 213 -23.91 3.24 14.19
C HIS A 213 -25.08 2.43 13.65
N GLY A 214 -26.30 2.88 13.94
CA GLY A 214 -27.57 2.23 13.59
C GLY A 214 -28.44 3.05 12.63
N TYR A 215 -29.63 2.54 12.31
CA TYR A 215 -30.57 3.19 11.39
C TYR A 215 -31.97 3.30 12.02
N ASP A 216 -32.58 4.50 11.99
CA ASP A 216 -33.89 4.79 12.59
C ASP A 216 -34.88 5.40 11.59
N ASP A 217 -35.67 4.55 10.93
CA ASP A 217 -36.81 4.99 10.12
C ASP A 217 -38.16 4.85 10.84
N SER A 218 -38.15 4.79 12.18
CA SER A 218 -39.39 4.66 12.97
C SER A 218 -40.37 5.82 12.74
N ALA A 219 -39.86 7.02 12.51
CA ALA A 219 -40.67 8.20 12.15
C ALA A 219 -41.41 8.04 10.79
N ALA A 220 -40.90 7.19 9.89
CA ALA A 220 -41.52 6.84 8.62
C ALA A 220 -42.34 5.54 8.68
N GLY A 221 -42.58 5.00 9.88
CA GLY A 221 -43.31 3.74 10.08
C GLY A 221 -42.45 2.48 9.99
N GLY A 222 -41.12 2.62 9.98
CA GLY A 222 -40.14 1.53 10.05
C GLY A 222 -39.75 1.16 11.49
N GLN A 223 -38.47 0.88 11.73
CA GLN A 223 -37.93 0.45 13.03
C GLN A 223 -36.64 1.20 13.35
N LYS A 224 -36.33 1.30 14.64
CA LYS A 224 -35.01 1.67 15.12
C LYS A 224 -34.14 0.43 15.28
N ASP A 225 -33.07 0.34 14.51
CA ASP A 225 -32.04 -0.69 14.66
C ASP A 225 -30.81 -0.12 15.37
N VAL A 226 -30.28 -0.88 16.31
CA VAL A 226 -29.04 -0.52 17.02
C VAL A 226 -27.84 -0.52 16.06
N TYR A 227 -27.82 -1.48 15.12
CA TYR A 227 -26.77 -1.66 14.13
C TYR A 227 -27.29 -1.38 12.72
N PHE A 228 -26.52 -0.63 11.92
CA PHE A 228 -26.84 -0.46 10.52
C PHE A 228 -26.36 -1.69 9.74
N THR A 229 -27.31 -2.42 9.17
CA THR A 229 -27.14 -3.75 8.56
C THR A 229 -27.84 -3.80 7.18
N PRO A 230 -27.26 -3.20 6.14
CA PRO A 230 -27.90 -3.19 4.82
C PRO A 230 -27.95 -4.59 4.19
N ASP A 231 -29.11 -4.98 3.64
CA ASP A 231 -29.33 -6.27 2.94
C ASP A 231 -28.50 -6.40 1.63
N ARG A 232 -28.01 -5.28 1.09
CA ARG A 232 -27.16 -5.19 -0.10
C ARG A 232 -26.47 -3.85 -0.15
N GLY A 233 -25.28 -3.81 -0.74
CA GLY A 233 -24.61 -2.58 -1.05
C GLY A 233 -23.10 -2.66 -0.91
N LEU A 234 -22.47 -1.52 -1.13
CA LEU A 234 -21.01 -1.41 -1.18
C LEU A 234 -20.42 -1.16 0.21
N TRP A 235 -21.14 -0.40 1.04
CA TRP A 235 -20.58 0.24 2.24
C TRP A 235 -21.48 0.04 3.48
N ALA A 236 -20.85 -0.09 4.65
CA ALA A 236 -21.47 0.04 5.96
C ALA A 236 -20.45 0.59 7.00
N PRO A 237 -20.92 1.23 8.09
CA PRO A 237 -20.03 1.73 9.14
C PRO A 237 -19.45 0.58 9.97
N VAL A 238 -18.20 0.69 10.42
CA VAL A 238 -17.55 -0.32 11.29
C VAL A 238 -18.35 -0.55 12.56
N MET A 239 -18.85 0.51 13.21
CA MET A 239 -19.73 0.37 14.39
C MET A 239 -21.19 -0.01 14.07
N GLY A 240 -21.50 -0.40 12.83
CA GLY A 240 -22.73 -1.11 12.47
C GLY A 240 -22.55 -2.62 12.57
N SER A 241 -23.27 -3.39 11.76
CA SER A 241 -22.90 -4.80 11.50
C SER A 241 -22.61 -4.93 10.01
N ALA A 242 -21.33 -4.73 9.71
CA ALA A 242 -20.81 -4.55 8.36
C ALA A 242 -20.22 -5.84 7.76
N ASP A 243 -20.37 -6.96 8.46
CA ASP A 243 -19.72 -8.24 8.17
C ASP A 243 -20.29 -8.97 6.93
N ASP A 244 -21.43 -8.51 6.40
CA ASP A 244 -22.06 -8.96 5.16
C ASP A 244 -22.04 -7.92 4.02
N VAL A 245 -21.20 -6.87 4.12
CA VAL A 245 -20.92 -5.95 3.00
C VAL A 245 -19.46 -5.97 2.57
N ALA A 246 -19.21 -5.45 1.38
CA ALA A 246 -17.93 -5.57 0.70
C ALA A 246 -16.87 -4.59 1.25
N MET A 247 -17.26 -3.38 1.63
CA MET A 247 -16.38 -2.35 2.18
C MET A 247 -16.95 -1.81 3.50
N VAL A 248 -16.07 -1.60 4.46
CA VAL A 248 -16.39 -1.05 5.78
C VAL A 248 -15.59 0.22 5.99
N ARG A 249 -16.14 1.25 6.65
CA ARG A 249 -15.39 2.47 7.02
C ARG A 249 -15.77 2.97 8.40
N TRP A 250 -14.85 3.69 9.04
CA TRP A 250 -15.20 4.56 10.15
C TRP A 250 -16.21 5.62 9.70
N SER A 251 -17.07 6.09 10.60
CA SER A 251 -18.23 6.90 10.28
C SER A 251 -18.31 8.15 11.16
N ASN A 252 -18.96 9.19 10.64
CA ASN A 252 -19.35 10.37 11.41
C ASN A 252 -20.87 10.49 11.60
N GLY A 253 -21.61 9.40 11.33
CA GLY A 253 -23.07 9.39 11.35
C GLY A 253 -23.73 10.21 10.23
N GLY A 254 -22.97 10.59 9.17
CA GLY A 254 -23.44 11.46 8.09
C GLY A 254 -24.42 10.84 7.09
N TYR A 255 -24.89 9.60 7.31
CA TYR A 255 -25.88 8.94 6.47
C TYR A 255 -27.32 9.22 6.98
N PRO A 256 -28.34 9.11 6.11
CA PRO A 256 -29.71 9.43 6.50
C PRO A 256 -30.19 8.51 7.62
N ASN A 257 -30.93 9.06 8.58
CA ASN A 257 -31.52 8.32 9.69
C ASN A 257 -30.52 7.59 10.60
N ALA A 258 -29.25 8.02 10.65
CA ALA A 258 -28.29 7.47 11.60
C ALA A 258 -28.80 7.60 13.05
N THR A 259 -28.69 6.54 13.85
CA THR A 259 -29.04 6.58 15.29
C THR A 259 -28.03 7.37 16.12
N ASN A 260 -26.82 7.54 15.58
CA ASN A 260 -25.71 8.25 16.21
C ASN A 260 -25.14 9.32 15.26
N PRO A 261 -25.91 10.37 14.91
CA PRO A 261 -25.55 11.33 13.85
C PRO A 261 -24.49 12.36 14.28
N THR A 262 -23.98 12.29 15.51
CA THR A 262 -23.08 13.30 16.09
C THR A 262 -21.71 12.77 16.49
N GLN A 263 -21.51 11.44 16.52
CA GLN A 263 -20.21 10.87 16.84
C GLN A 263 -19.36 10.80 15.58
N ASP A 264 -18.19 11.44 15.65
CA ASP A 264 -17.11 11.34 14.67
C ASP A 264 -16.12 10.28 15.15
N ASP A 265 -16.13 9.10 14.52
CA ASP A 265 -15.36 7.94 15.00
C ASP A 265 -13.86 8.23 15.05
N LEU A 266 -13.32 8.82 13.98
CA LEU A 266 -11.90 9.14 13.89
C LEU A 266 -11.48 10.17 14.94
N ALA A 267 -12.32 11.18 15.20
CA ALA A 267 -12.05 12.16 16.25
C ALA A 267 -12.04 11.51 17.64
N VAL A 268 -13.01 10.64 17.94
CA VAL A 268 -13.09 9.95 19.25
C VAL A 268 -11.90 9.00 19.44
N MET A 269 -11.57 8.19 18.44
CA MET A 269 -10.46 7.22 18.52
C MET A 269 -9.09 7.87 18.64
N THR A 270 -8.94 9.15 18.27
CA THR A 270 -7.65 9.86 18.25
C THR A 270 -7.59 11.09 19.14
N ASP A 271 -8.58 11.28 20.01
CA ASP A 271 -8.61 12.43 20.93
C ASP A 271 -7.48 12.37 21.96
N ALA A 272 -6.37 13.02 21.64
CA ALA A 272 -5.21 13.12 22.52
C ALA A 272 -5.43 14.00 23.76
N SER A 273 -6.54 14.73 23.84
CA SER A 273 -6.89 15.52 25.03
C SER A 273 -7.49 14.67 26.13
N VAL A 274 -7.96 13.47 25.77
CA VAL A 274 -8.54 12.50 26.69
C VAL A 274 -7.42 11.78 27.45
N ASN A 275 -7.23 12.17 28.71
CA ASN A 275 -6.47 11.40 29.67
C ASN A 275 -7.45 10.68 30.61
N ASP A 276 -8.23 9.77 30.03
CA ASP A 276 -9.25 9.03 30.76
C ASP A 276 -8.56 8.11 31.75
N SER A 277 -8.74 8.41 33.03
CA SER A 277 -8.39 7.52 34.12
C SER A 277 -9.61 7.30 34.99
N HIS A 278 -9.80 6.08 35.46
CA HIS A 278 -10.82 5.79 36.45
C HIS A 278 -10.17 5.27 37.72
N THR A 279 -10.77 5.60 38.86
CA THR A 279 -10.28 5.17 40.17
C THR A 279 -11.23 4.13 40.75
N SER A 280 -10.67 3.00 41.18
CA SER A 280 -11.38 2.01 41.99
C SER A 280 -10.71 1.87 43.35
N TYR A 281 -11.51 1.49 44.34
CA TYR A 281 -11.05 1.26 45.71
C TYR A 281 -11.17 -0.22 46.04
N PHE A 282 -10.23 -0.76 46.81
CA PHE A 282 -10.14 -2.19 47.13
C PHE A 282 -9.87 -2.39 48.61
N TYR A 283 -10.60 -3.27 49.29
CA TYR A 283 -10.36 -3.54 50.70
C TYR A 283 -8.99 -4.18 50.93
N ARG A 284 -8.24 -3.70 51.94
CA ARG A 284 -6.87 -4.21 52.21
C ARG A 284 -6.81 -5.66 52.68
N ASP A 285 -7.90 -6.17 53.24
CA ASP A 285 -7.94 -7.47 53.90
C ASP A 285 -8.17 -8.63 52.91
N ASP A 286 -9.03 -8.42 51.92
CA ASP A 286 -9.38 -9.44 50.92
C ASP A 286 -9.22 -8.96 49.47
N HIS A 287 -8.74 -7.74 49.27
CA HIS A 287 -8.56 -7.06 47.99
C HIS A 287 -9.83 -6.88 47.15
N SER A 288 -11.03 -7.20 47.67
CA SER A 288 -12.29 -7.02 46.96
C SER A 288 -12.60 -5.55 46.72
N ARG A 289 -13.29 -5.22 45.62
CA ARG A 289 -13.69 -3.84 45.30
C ARG A 289 -14.60 -3.27 46.39
N ALA A 290 -14.25 -2.10 46.89
CA ALA A 290 -15.03 -1.35 47.85
C ALA A 290 -15.96 -0.38 47.13
N ASP A 291 -17.27 -0.54 47.34
CA ASP A 291 -18.24 0.49 47.00
C ASP A 291 -18.23 1.58 48.08
N LEU A 292 -17.79 2.79 47.70
CA LEU A 292 -17.74 3.93 48.59
C LEU A 292 -19.04 4.75 48.61
N SER A 293 -20.08 4.33 47.88
CA SER A 293 -21.39 5.01 47.83
C SER A 293 -22.06 5.15 49.21
N GLY A 294 -21.74 4.26 50.16
CA GLY A 294 -22.21 4.28 51.54
C GLY A 294 -21.51 5.27 52.47
N GLY A 295 -20.53 6.02 51.96
CA GLY A 295 -19.69 6.95 52.71
C GLY A 295 -18.30 6.38 53.02
N TYR A 296 -17.31 7.26 53.06
CA TYR A 296 -15.92 6.91 53.38
C TYR A 296 -15.28 8.02 54.21
N CYS A 297 -14.24 7.65 54.96
CA CYS A 297 -13.48 8.57 55.80
C CYS A 297 -11.98 8.39 55.56
N GLY A 298 -11.23 9.48 55.57
CA GLY A 298 -9.79 9.51 55.26
C GLY A 298 -9.41 10.72 54.40
N THR A 299 -8.12 10.83 54.06
CA THR A 299 -7.58 11.85 53.15
C THR A 299 -6.97 11.16 51.93
N ASP A 300 -7.09 11.76 50.75
CA ASP A 300 -6.69 11.23 49.43
C ASP A 300 -5.47 10.28 49.48
N GLY A 301 -5.75 8.98 49.39
CA GLY A 301 -4.74 7.91 49.29
C GLY A 301 -4.14 7.38 50.60
N VAL A 302 -4.48 7.94 51.77
CA VAL A 302 -3.95 7.47 53.07
C VAL A 302 -5.09 7.21 54.06
N ASP A 303 -5.15 5.98 54.55
CA ASP A 303 -6.10 5.50 55.57
C ASP A 303 -7.56 5.78 55.23
N VAL A 304 -7.92 5.60 53.95
CA VAL A 304 -9.33 5.59 53.52
C VAL A 304 -9.98 4.31 54.05
N TYR A 305 -11.13 4.43 54.71
CA TYR A 305 -11.94 3.29 55.15
C TYR A 305 -13.42 3.56 54.91
N THR A 306 -14.15 2.49 54.67
CA THR A 306 -15.61 2.55 54.50
C THR A 306 -16.32 2.82 55.82
N VAL A 307 -17.42 3.57 55.76
CA VAL A 307 -18.32 3.80 56.90
C VAL A 307 -19.76 3.47 56.51
N SER A 308 -20.63 3.31 57.51
CA SER A 308 -22.07 3.16 57.27
C SER A 308 -22.77 4.47 57.67
N GLY A 309 -23.00 5.34 56.68
CA GLY A 309 -23.61 6.67 56.88
C GLY A 309 -22.58 7.79 57.06
N ASP A 310 -23.05 8.98 57.47
CA ASP A 310 -22.27 10.24 57.37
C ASP A 310 -21.23 10.47 58.49
N SER A 311 -20.92 9.47 59.32
CA SER A 311 -20.04 9.65 60.50
C SER A 311 -18.71 8.90 60.37
N CYS A 312 -17.62 9.62 60.64
CA CYS A 312 -16.26 9.07 60.73
C CYS A 312 -15.87 8.56 62.12
N ASP A 313 -16.79 8.53 63.08
CA ASP A 313 -16.55 8.05 64.45
C ASP A 313 -16.65 6.51 64.55
N VAL A 314 -15.87 5.82 63.72
CA VAL A 314 -15.77 4.35 63.73
C VAL A 314 -14.53 3.92 64.54
N PRO A 315 -14.66 3.06 65.56
CA PRO A 315 -13.52 2.51 66.29
C PRO A 315 -12.52 1.84 65.34
N GLU A 316 -11.22 1.99 65.60
CA GLU A 316 -10.17 1.48 64.70
C GLU A 316 -10.30 -0.03 64.40
N SER A 317 -10.75 -0.82 65.39
CA SER A 317 -11.01 -2.26 65.24
C SER A 317 -12.18 -2.62 64.32
N GLN A 318 -13.00 -1.64 63.92
CA GLN A 318 -14.16 -1.81 63.02
C GLN A 318 -13.96 -1.09 61.68
N ARG A 319 -12.82 -0.42 61.48
CA ARG A 319 -12.50 0.24 60.20
C ARG A 319 -12.09 -0.80 59.18
N ARG A 320 -12.73 -0.75 58.02
CA ARG A 320 -12.34 -1.57 56.87
C ARG A 320 -11.65 -0.68 55.84
N TYR A 321 -10.32 -0.72 55.87
CA TYR A 321 -9.45 0.12 55.04
C TYR A 321 -9.47 -0.32 53.59
N VAL A 322 -9.30 0.66 52.70
CA VAL A 322 -9.22 0.46 51.26
C VAL A 322 -7.95 1.06 50.69
N ASP A 323 -7.42 0.42 49.66
CA ASP A 323 -6.40 0.94 48.78
C ASP A 323 -7.05 1.54 47.53
N GLN A 324 -6.52 2.68 47.10
CA GLN A 324 -6.95 3.35 45.88
C GLN A 324 -6.09 2.88 44.71
N HIS A 325 -6.71 2.45 43.62
CA HIS A 325 -6.04 2.15 42.35
C HIS A 325 -6.58 3.05 41.25
N THR A 326 -5.67 3.58 40.43
CA THR A 326 -6.02 4.40 39.26
C THR A 326 -5.64 3.64 38.02
N TYR A 327 -6.62 3.40 37.15
CA TYR A 327 -6.45 2.78 35.85
C TYR A 327 -6.41 3.87 34.82
N PHE A 328 -5.52 3.74 33.84
CA PHE A 328 -5.42 4.66 32.72
C PHE A 328 -5.89 3.95 31.46
N THR A 329 -6.63 4.69 30.64
CA THR A 329 -7.10 4.25 29.33
C THR A 329 -6.58 5.22 28.29
N GLY A 330 -6.55 4.83 27.03
CA GLY A 330 -5.93 5.61 25.98
C GLY A 330 -6.71 5.62 24.69
N ARG A 331 -6.07 6.17 23.66
CA ARG A 331 -6.61 6.36 22.32
C ARG A 331 -5.51 6.01 21.30
N LEU A 332 -5.91 5.83 20.05
CA LEU A 332 -4.97 5.65 18.95
C LEU A 332 -4.28 6.97 18.61
N GLN A 333 -3.14 6.86 17.95
CA GLN A 333 -2.41 7.99 17.38
C GLN A 333 -2.32 7.76 15.89
N TYR A 334 -2.54 8.81 15.10
CA TYR A 334 -2.25 8.74 13.67
C TYR A 334 -0.75 8.51 13.44
N GLN A 335 -0.44 7.85 12.35
CA GLN A 335 0.91 7.90 11.80
C GLN A 335 1.27 9.32 11.34
N PRO A 336 2.56 9.63 11.24
CA PRO A 336 3.00 10.86 10.62
C PRO A 336 2.67 10.87 9.12
N ASP A 337 2.16 11.99 8.62
CA ASP A 337 2.09 12.28 7.20
C ASP A 337 3.51 12.22 6.59
N ALA A 338 3.68 11.37 5.59
CA ALA A 338 4.93 11.14 4.90
C ALA A 338 5.06 11.93 3.58
N VAL A 339 3.96 12.45 3.03
CA VAL A 339 3.89 13.07 1.70
C VAL A 339 3.00 14.31 1.75
N GLY A 340 3.62 15.49 1.75
CA GLY A 340 2.85 16.69 2.05
C GLY A 340 1.77 17.09 1.03
N ASP A 341 0.74 17.74 1.55
CA ASP A 341 -0.52 18.18 0.92
C ASP A 341 -0.47 19.16 -0.27
N THR A 342 0.71 19.68 -0.62
CA THR A 342 0.83 20.82 -1.53
C THR A 342 1.92 20.63 -2.56
N ASP A 343 1.79 21.34 -3.68
CA ASP A 343 2.83 21.39 -4.73
C ASP A 343 4.20 21.85 -4.20
N ALA A 344 4.23 22.64 -3.11
CA ALA A 344 5.46 23.13 -2.47
C ALA A 344 6.13 22.08 -1.58
N THR A 345 5.35 21.15 -1.04
CA THR A 345 5.80 20.05 -0.17
C THR A 345 5.83 18.71 -0.90
N ALA A 346 5.57 18.71 -2.20
CA ALA A 346 5.39 17.51 -2.99
C ALA A 346 6.62 16.60 -2.97
N THR A 347 6.39 15.31 -2.79
CA THR A 347 7.44 14.29 -2.86
C THR A 347 7.84 14.01 -4.30
N THR A 348 9.13 13.89 -4.60
CA THR A 348 9.57 13.59 -5.97
C THR A 348 9.25 12.14 -6.34
N LEU A 349 8.44 11.94 -7.39
CA LEU A 349 8.13 10.63 -7.96
C LEU A 349 9.03 10.34 -9.16
N THR A 350 9.80 9.26 -9.07
CA THR A 350 10.65 8.80 -10.16
C THR A 350 9.84 7.92 -11.11
N ALA A 351 9.71 8.33 -12.37
CA ALA A 351 8.98 7.57 -13.37
C ALA A 351 9.53 6.14 -13.51
N GLY A 352 8.64 5.15 -13.51
CA GLY A 352 8.93 3.72 -13.55
C GLY A 352 9.26 3.08 -12.19
N SER A 353 9.28 3.85 -11.09
CA SER A 353 9.52 3.34 -9.73
C SER A 353 8.27 3.56 -8.88
N PRO A 354 7.49 2.51 -8.57
CA PRO A 354 6.35 2.62 -7.68
C PRO A 354 6.77 3.06 -6.28
N VAL A 355 5.88 3.80 -5.59
CA VAL A 355 6.04 4.25 -4.21
C VAL A 355 4.81 3.87 -3.40
N ASP A 356 5.01 3.54 -2.14
CA ASP A 356 3.91 3.34 -1.19
C ASP A 356 3.56 4.68 -0.54
N GLY A 357 2.26 4.91 -0.31
CA GLY A 357 1.70 6.07 0.36
C GLY A 357 0.58 5.66 1.32
N LEU A 358 0.13 6.62 2.12
CA LEU A 358 -0.89 6.43 3.15
C LEU A 358 -1.70 7.71 3.23
N ILE A 359 -2.98 7.64 2.91
CA ILE A 359 -3.93 8.70 3.24
C ILE A 359 -4.33 8.48 4.70
N GLU A 360 -3.71 9.18 5.65
CA GLU A 360 -3.93 8.87 7.08
C GLU A 360 -5.15 9.57 7.68
N ARG A 361 -5.66 10.62 7.05
CA ARG A 361 -6.79 11.42 7.57
C ARG A 361 -7.77 11.82 6.49
N ASN A 362 -8.99 12.16 6.92
CA ASN A 362 -9.92 12.84 6.03
C ASN A 362 -9.33 14.20 5.60
N GLY A 363 -9.24 14.39 4.28
CA GLY A 363 -8.76 15.64 3.69
C GLY A 363 -7.25 15.72 3.45
N ASP A 364 -6.51 14.68 3.85
CA ASP A 364 -5.10 14.46 3.48
C ASP A 364 -4.97 14.23 1.96
N LYS A 365 -3.92 14.81 1.38
CA LYS A 365 -3.65 14.83 -0.06
C LYS A 365 -2.18 14.55 -0.32
N ASP A 366 -1.83 13.32 -0.60
CA ASP A 366 -0.47 13.01 -1.00
C ASP A 366 -0.14 13.61 -2.39
N VAL A 367 0.69 14.65 -2.42
CA VAL A 367 1.13 15.31 -3.66
C VAL A 367 2.53 14.84 -4.07
N TYR A 368 2.65 14.37 -5.30
CA TYR A 368 3.90 13.95 -5.91
C TYR A 368 4.28 14.80 -7.12
N ALA A 369 5.54 15.23 -7.20
CA ALA A 369 6.09 15.93 -8.34
C ALA A 369 6.77 14.95 -9.32
N VAL A 370 6.37 14.97 -10.59
CA VAL A 370 6.98 14.18 -11.67
C VAL A 370 7.48 15.12 -12.77
N THR A 371 8.72 14.94 -13.21
CA THR A 371 9.32 15.77 -14.27
C THR A 371 9.23 15.08 -15.62
N ALA A 372 8.47 15.65 -16.55
CA ALA A 372 8.38 15.17 -17.92
C ALA A 372 9.54 15.76 -18.77
N PRO A 373 10.27 14.93 -19.53
CA PRO A 373 11.42 15.39 -20.32
C PRO A 373 11.03 16.10 -21.63
N ALA A 374 9.82 15.84 -22.14
CA ALA A 374 9.29 16.38 -23.39
C ALA A 374 7.75 16.22 -23.42
N THR A 375 7.13 16.66 -24.51
CA THR A 375 5.76 16.27 -24.86
C THR A 375 5.61 14.75 -24.87
N GLY A 376 4.51 14.21 -24.34
CA GLY A 376 4.29 12.76 -24.30
C GLY A 376 3.01 12.40 -23.55
N VAL A 377 2.91 11.14 -23.12
CA VAL A 377 1.79 10.68 -22.29
C VAL A 377 2.30 10.19 -20.95
N LEU A 378 1.75 10.72 -19.87
CA LEU A 378 1.92 10.22 -18.52
C LEU A 378 0.90 9.10 -18.28
N ASP A 379 1.36 7.89 -18.04
CA ASP A 379 0.56 6.77 -17.56
C ASP A 379 0.72 6.68 -16.05
N VAL A 380 -0.38 6.86 -15.32
CA VAL A 380 -0.39 6.94 -13.86
C VAL A 380 -1.39 5.92 -13.31
N SER A 381 -1.00 5.21 -12.26
CA SER A 381 -1.88 4.26 -11.59
C SER A 381 -1.63 4.22 -10.09
N THR A 382 -2.72 4.12 -9.35
CA THR A 382 -2.76 3.89 -7.91
C THR A 382 -3.44 2.55 -7.68
N ALA A 383 -2.93 1.78 -6.74
CA ALA A 383 -3.54 0.54 -6.29
C ALA A 383 -3.73 0.60 -4.78
N VAL A 384 -4.96 0.43 -4.31
CA VAL A 384 -5.22 0.35 -2.86
C VAL A 384 -4.69 -0.96 -2.31
N ARG A 385 -4.26 -0.95 -1.05
CA ARG A 385 -3.73 -2.15 -0.40
C ARG A 385 -4.87 -3.11 -0.02
N GLN A 386 -4.63 -4.39 -0.27
CA GLN A 386 -5.55 -5.50 -0.03
C GLN A 386 -5.10 -6.25 1.24
N PRO A 387 -5.99 -6.99 1.94
CA PRO A 387 -7.30 -7.48 1.50
C PRO A 387 -8.53 -6.66 1.95
N GLU A 388 -8.35 -5.57 2.68
CA GLU A 388 -9.47 -4.84 3.31
C GLU A 388 -9.19 -3.33 3.30
N SER A 389 -9.31 -2.70 2.13
CA SER A 389 -9.12 -1.26 2.02
C SER A 389 -10.38 -0.51 2.44
N MET A 390 -10.18 0.60 3.16
CA MET A 390 -11.22 1.62 3.33
C MET A 390 -11.11 2.70 2.25
N LEU A 391 -9.98 2.80 1.55
CA LEU A 391 -9.67 3.90 0.64
C LEU A 391 -10.37 3.71 -0.72
N ASP A 392 -11.02 4.77 -1.19
CA ASP A 392 -11.46 4.94 -2.57
C ASP A 392 -10.72 6.14 -3.15
N VAL A 393 -9.89 5.90 -4.17
CA VAL A 393 -8.89 6.86 -4.62
C VAL A 393 -9.47 7.84 -5.64
N LEU A 394 -9.31 9.13 -5.35
CA LEU A 394 -9.38 10.20 -6.33
C LEU A 394 -7.95 10.57 -6.77
N LEU A 395 -7.63 10.26 -8.03
CA LEU A 395 -6.31 10.53 -8.60
C LEU A 395 -6.37 11.73 -9.53
N THR A 396 -5.66 12.81 -9.21
CA THR A 396 -5.67 14.06 -9.98
C THR A 396 -4.28 14.38 -10.54
N VAL A 397 -4.20 14.71 -11.83
CA VAL A 397 -2.98 15.19 -12.48
C VAL A 397 -3.11 16.68 -12.78
N ARG A 398 -2.13 17.48 -12.33
CA ARG A 398 -2.05 18.93 -12.52
C ARG A 398 -0.78 19.33 -13.27
N ASP A 399 -0.83 20.47 -13.96
CA ASP A 399 0.36 21.10 -14.53
C ASP A 399 1.18 21.87 -13.47
N GLY A 400 2.34 22.39 -13.89
CA GLY A 400 3.23 23.16 -13.01
C GLY A 400 2.67 24.49 -12.49
N SER A 401 1.48 24.91 -12.92
CA SER A 401 0.75 26.06 -12.37
C SER A 401 -0.31 25.67 -11.33
N GLY A 402 -0.49 24.36 -11.10
CA GLY A 402 -1.57 23.82 -10.27
C GLY A 402 -2.90 23.67 -11.00
N THR A 403 -2.94 23.84 -12.33
CA THR A 403 -4.19 23.65 -13.10
C THR A 403 -4.43 22.16 -13.31
N VAL A 404 -5.64 21.69 -13.01
CA VAL A 404 -6.06 20.29 -13.23
C VAL A 404 -6.09 19.98 -14.73
N ILE A 405 -5.37 18.93 -15.13
CA ILE A 405 -5.39 18.38 -16.49
C ILE A 405 -6.44 17.27 -16.57
N SER A 406 -6.39 16.33 -15.63
CA SER A 406 -7.27 15.16 -15.57
C SER A 406 -7.50 14.72 -14.14
N THR A 407 -8.65 14.09 -13.91
CA THR A 407 -9.02 13.43 -12.66
C THR A 407 -9.56 12.04 -12.98
N PHE A 408 -9.20 11.05 -12.18
CA PHE A 408 -9.59 9.65 -12.32
C PHE A 408 -10.21 9.17 -11.01
N ASP A 409 -11.46 8.72 -11.12
CA ASP A 409 -12.31 8.22 -10.03
C ASP A 409 -13.20 7.13 -10.63
N PRO A 410 -12.73 5.87 -10.66
CA PRO A 410 -13.51 4.77 -11.20
C PRO A 410 -14.69 4.45 -10.30
N GLY A 411 -15.89 4.36 -10.88
CA GLY A 411 -17.08 4.04 -10.10
C GLY A 411 -16.97 2.71 -9.35
N LEU A 412 -17.40 2.71 -8.09
CA LEU A 412 -17.39 1.52 -7.25
C LEU A 412 -18.43 0.49 -7.69
N SER A 413 -18.04 -0.78 -7.70
CA SER A 413 -18.93 -1.92 -7.98
C SER A 413 -18.54 -3.13 -7.16
N GLN A 414 -19.53 -3.81 -6.60
CA GLN A 414 -19.33 -5.09 -5.90
C GLN A 414 -18.82 -6.15 -6.88
N THR A 415 -17.90 -7.00 -6.43
CA THR A 415 -17.38 -8.12 -7.20
C THR A 415 -18.09 -9.42 -6.83
N GLY A 416 -18.32 -10.29 -7.83
CA GLY A 416 -18.89 -11.62 -7.61
C GLY A 416 -20.36 -11.62 -7.19
N GLY A 417 -20.84 -12.79 -6.75
CA GLY A 417 -22.21 -12.97 -6.26
C GLY A 417 -22.33 -13.10 -4.73
N ASP A 418 -21.21 -13.06 -4.01
CA ASP A 418 -21.12 -13.09 -2.55
C ASP A 418 -20.82 -11.67 -2.07
N ARG A 419 -21.64 -11.17 -1.14
CA ARG A 419 -21.61 -9.77 -0.73
C ARG A 419 -20.32 -9.35 -0.03
N ARG A 420 -19.54 -10.34 0.41
CA ARG A 420 -18.30 -10.19 1.18
C ARG A 420 -17.02 -10.24 0.32
N GLN A 421 -17.15 -10.44 -1.00
CA GLN A 421 -16.00 -10.70 -1.89
C GLN A 421 -15.25 -9.44 -2.40
N GLY A 422 -15.62 -8.26 -1.89
CA GLY A 422 -14.88 -7.01 -2.11
C GLY A 422 -15.52 -6.08 -3.13
N VAL A 423 -14.91 -4.91 -3.28
CA VAL A 423 -15.31 -3.84 -4.21
C VAL A 423 -14.25 -3.68 -5.29
N THR A 424 -14.66 -3.31 -6.49
CA THR A 424 -13.79 -2.82 -7.56
C THR A 424 -14.03 -1.34 -7.77
N GLY A 425 -13.03 -0.64 -8.27
CA GLY A 425 -13.10 0.80 -8.51
C GLY A 425 -12.31 1.63 -7.51
N GLU A 426 -11.99 1.08 -6.34
CA GLU A 426 -11.23 1.74 -5.27
C GLU A 426 -9.85 2.25 -5.71
N SER A 427 -9.27 1.61 -6.73
CA SER A 427 -7.99 1.96 -7.33
C SER A 427 -8.19 2.78 -8.59
N ALA A 428 -7.45 3.90 -8.75
CA ALA A 428 -7.57 4.78 -9.91
C ALA A 428 -6.36 4.68 -10.84
N SER A 429 -6.60 4.68 -12.16
CA SER A 429 -5.54 4.74 -13.17
C SER A 429 -5.97 5.48 -14.41
N GLY A 430 -5.01 6.02 -15.16
CA GLY A 430 -5.31 6.72 -16.38
C GLY A 430 -4.09 7.27 -17.10
N ARG A 431 -4.34 7.76 -18.33
CA ARG A 431 -3.31 8.32 -19.20
C ARG A 431 -3.61 9.77 -19.53
N VAL A 432 -2.61 10.63 -19.41
CA VAL A 432 -2.71 12.08 -19.58
C VAL A 432 -1.71 12.56 -20.62
N ALA A 433 -2.18 13.23 -21.67
CA ALA A 433 -1.29 13.88 -22.64
C ALA A 433 -0.66 15.13 -22.01
N LEU A 434 0.67 15.22 -22.06
CA LEU A 434 1.43 16.32 -21.50
C LEU A 434 1.88 17.31 -22.60
N PRO A 435 1.60 18.61 -22.46
CA PRO A 435 1.84 19.62 -23.50
C PRO A 435 3.32 19.97 -23.72
N GLY A 436 4.22 19.52 -22.85
CA GLY A 436 5.65 19.81 -22.98
C GLY A 436 6.48 19.32 -21.80
N ALA A 437 7.79 19.56 -21.89
CA ALA A 437 8.69 19.33 -20.77
C ALA A 437 8.34 20.23 -19.58
N GLY A 438 8.46 19.71 -18.37
CA GLY A 438 8.15 20.46 -17.15
C GLY A 438 7.80 19.56 -15.99
N THR A 439 7.55 20.18 -14.84
CA THR A 439 7.06 19.50 -13.64
C THR A 439 5.54 19.44 -13.68
N TYR A 440 5.01 18.27 -13.37
CA TYR A 440 3.59 17.98 -13.21
C TYR A 440 3.37 17.40 -11.82
N TYR A 441 2.17 17.55 -11.30
CA TYR A 441 1.81 17.06 -9.97
C TYR A 441 0.77 15.96 -10.09
N VAL A 442 1.01 14.86 -9.38
CA VAL A 442 0.08 13.75 -9.21
C VAL A 442 -0.38 13.80 -7.75
N GLN A 443 -1.67 14.03 -7.54
CA GLN A 443 -2.30 14.08 -6.23
C GLN A 443 -3.14 12.82 -6.03
N VAL A 444 -2.97 12.18 -4.88
CA VAL A 444 -3.80 11.07 -4.41
C VAL A 444 -4.58 11.57 -3.20
N GLU A 445 -5.89 11.35 -3.17
CA GLU A 445 -6.73 11.66 -2.00
C GLU A 445 -7.87 10.64 -1.88
N GLY A 446 -8.41 10.51 -0.67
CA GLY A 446 -9.59 9.68 -0.43
C GLY A 446 -10.88 10.39 -0.87
N THR A 447 -11.78 9.66 -1.53
CA THR A 447 -13.10 10.13 -1.95
C THR A 447 -14.23 9.18 -1.54
N GLY A 448 -15.46 9.58 -1.83
CA GLY A 448 -16.65 8.74 -1.72
C GLY A 448 -17.29 8.52 -3.08
N PHE A 449 -18.30 7.66 -3.08
CA PHE A 449 -19.01 7.28 -4.30
C PHE A 449 -20.50 7.56 -4.17
N GLY A 450 -21.10 8.03 -5.27
CA GLY A 450 -22.55 8.11 -5.43
C GLY A 450 -23.27 9.12 -4.53
N ASP A 451 -24.55 8.88 -4.25
CA ASP A 451 -25.45 9.85 -3.62
C ASP A 451 -25.99 9.31 -2.29
N VAL A 452 -25.63 9.98 -1.19
CA VAL A 452 -26.04 9.63 0.19
C VAL A 452 -27.56 9.58 0.37
N SER A 453 -28.32 10.33 -0.42
CA SER A 453 -29.79 10.34 -0.34
C SER A 453 -30.43 9.02 -0.81
N THR A 454 -29.67 8.18 -1.51
CA THR A 454 -30.12 6.85 -1.96
C THR A 454 -29.98 5.77 -0.89
N VAL A 455 -29.28 6.08 0.21
CA VAL A 455 -29.08 5.15 1.33
C VAL A 455 -30.40 4.88 2.03
N THR A 456 -30.73 3.59 2.15
CA THR A 456 -31.86 3.12 2.95
C THR A 456 -31.38 2.11 3.97
N ARG A 457 -32.25 1.75 4.93
CA ARG A 457 -32.02 0.67 5.90
C ARG A 457 -31.45 -0.62 5.27
N LYS A 458 -31.78 -0.91 4.00
CA LYS A 458 -31.50 -2.18 3.34
C LYS A 458 -30.60 -2.08 2.10
N ASP A 459 -30.22 -0.88 1.67
CA ASP A 459 -29.56 -0.67 0.39
C ASP A 459 -28.53 0.46 0.44
N THR A 460 -27.27 0.11 0.19
CA THR A 460 -26.13 1.03 0.00
C THR A 460 -25.43 0.79 -1.34
N SER A 461 -26.12 0.22 -2.36
CA SER A 461 -25.50 -0.14 -3.65
C SER A 461 -24.97 1.03 -4.47
N ASN A 462 -25.46 2.26 -4.25
CA ASN A 462 -25.05 3.45 -4.99
C ASN A 462 -24.41 4.50 -4.09
N TYR A 463 -23.80 4.08 -2.98
CA TYR A 463 -23.17 5.00 -2.04
C TYR A 463 -22.00 4.38 -1.29
N ALA A 464 -20.94 5.18 -1.14
CA ALA A 464 -19.90 5.01 -0.14
C ALA A 464 -19.50 6.38 0.42
N ALA A 465 -19.42 6.49 1.75
CA ALA A 465 -19.13 7.77 2.40
C ALA A 465 -17.69 8.24 2.13
N ALA A 466 -17.49 9.49 1.71
CA ALA A 466 -16.15 10.06 1.55
C ALA A 466 -15.38 10.13 2.88
N TYR A 467 -16.10 10.38 3.98
CA TYR A 467 -15.54 10.27 5.33
C TYR A 467 -15.08 8.82 5.59
N GLY A 468 -13.88 8.66 6.14
CA GLY A 468 -13.30 7.35 6.43
C GLY A 468 -12.71 6.67 5.19
N SER A 469 -12.64 7.36 4.05
CA SER A 469 -11.88 6.93 2.87
C SER A 469 -10.39 7.22 3.09
N ILE A 470 -9.77 6.39 3.92
CA ILE A 470 -8.37 6.53 4.37
C ILE A 470 -7.69 5.17 4.22
N GLY A 471 -6.36 5.14 4.07
CA GLY A 471 -5.63 3.87 3.97
C GLY A 471 -4.43 3.91 3.05
N SER A 472 -3.78 2.75 2.93
CA SER A 472 -2.53 2.60 2.19
C SER A 472 -2.76 2.34 0.71
N TYR A 473 -1.86 2.85 -0.13
CA TYR A 473 -1.86 2.62 -1.56
C TYR A 473 -0.43 2.53 -2.11
N THR A 474 -0.30 2.01 -3.33
CA THR A 474 0.93 2.08 -4.12
C THR A 474 0.65 2.93 -5.36
N LEU A 475 1.44 3.98 -5.57
CA LEU A 475 1.39 4.85 -6.74
C LEU A 475 2.52 4.50 -7.71
N SER A 476 2.21 4.48 -9.01
CA SER A 476 3.19 4.42 -10.08
C SER A 476 2.88 5.43 -11.18
N ALA A 477 3.95 5.96 -11.78
CA ALA A 477 3.87 6.84 -12.92
C ALA A 477 4.92 6.46 -13.95
N SER A 478 4.61 6.52 -15.23
CA SER A 478 5.57 6.27 -16.32
C SER A 478 5.29 7.15 -17.52
N PHE A 479 6.32 7.44 -18.30
CA PHE A 479 6.18 8.21 -19.53
C PHE A 479 6.18 7.27 -20.73
N LEU A 480 5.10 7.32 -21.50
CA LEU A 480 4.97 6.60 -22.75
C LEU A 480 5.31 7.54 -23.90
N ALA A 481 6.28 7.13 -24.73
CA ALA A 481 6.61 7.80 -25.98
C ALA A 481 5.85 7.12 -27.15
N PRO A 482 5.15 7.89 -27.99
CA PRO A 482 4.48 7.34 -29.17
C PRO A 482 5.50 6.72 -30.13
N GLN A 483 5.23 5.50 -30.59
CA GLN A 483 5.98 4.83 -31.64
C GLN A 483 5.32 5.13 -32.99
N LEU A 484 6.07 5.76 -33.88
CA LEU A 484 5.61 6.14 -35.21
C LEU A 484 6.23 5.25 -36.28
N GLY A 485 5.42 4.71 -37.17
CA GLY A 485 5.86 3.92 -38.32
C GLY A 485 5.26 4.46 -39.62
N ALA A 486 6.11 4.79 -40.58
CA ALA A 486 5.72 5.12 -41.95
C ALA A 486 6.49 4.23 -42.94
N LYS A 487 5.79 3.67 -43.92
CA LYS A 487 6.38 2.87 -45.00
C LYS A 487 5.86 3.37 -46.34
N THR A 488 6.74 3.37 -47.33
CA THR A 488 6.42 3.72 -48.72
C THR A 488 6.72 2.54 -49.64
N ASP A 489 5.74 2.15 -50.45
CA ASP A 489 5.94 1.25 -51.59
C ASP A 489 5.58 2.02 -52.87
N GLY A 490 6.61 2.47 -53.59
CA GLY A 490 6.47 3.49 -54.62
C GLY A 490 5.87 4.78 -54.04
N ARG A 491 4.64 5.13 -54.45
CA ARG A 491 3.88 6.28 -53.93
C ARG A 491 2.74 5.89 -53.00
N THR A 492 2.65 4.62 -52.62
CA THR A 492 1.67 4.13 -51.64
C THR A 492 2.24 4.27 -50.24
N ILE A 493 1.54 5.02 -49.39
CA ILE A 493 1.92 5.28 -48.00
C ILE A 493 1.15 4.35 -47.08
N THR A 494 1.86 3.71 -46.16
CA THR A 494 1.31 3.02 -44.99
C THR A 494 1.78 3.74 -43.73
N LEU A 495 0.84 4.18 -42.91
CA LEU A 495 1.10 4.84 -41.62
C LEU A 495 0.65 3.94 -40.46
N SER A 496 1.32 4.07 -39.33
CA SER A 496 0.98 3.42 -38.07
C SER A 496 1.51 4.26 -36.91
N ALA A 497 0.74 4.33 -35.83
CA ALA A 497 1.18 4.90 -34.58
C ALA A 497 0.71 4.01 -33.42
N SER A 498 1.53 3.87 -32.39
CA SER A 498 1.15 3.17 -31.16
C SER A 498 1.70 3.86 -29.92
N LEU A 499 1.10 3.59 -28.77
CA LEU A 499 1.55 4.00 -27.45
C LEU A 499 1.59 2.76 -26.56
N GLY A 500 2.79 2.24 -26.30
CA GLY A 500 2.92 0.89 -25.74
C GLY A 500 2.28 -0.15 -26.68
N ALA A 501 1.35 -0.96 -26.15
CA ALA A 501 0.62 -1.96 -26.92
C ALA A 501 -0.58 -1.39 -27.71
N ASP A 502 -0.99 -0.15 -27.44
CA ASP A 502 -2.22 0.41 -27.96
C ASP A 502 -2.00 1.13 -29.30
N ALA A 503 -2.78 0.81 -30.32
CA ALA A 503 -2.76 1.54 -31.59
C ALA A 503 -3.41 2.92 -31.43
N LEU A 504 -2.78 3.95 -32.00
CA LEU A 504 -3.29 5.33 -31.98
C LEU A 504 -3.99 5.68 -33.29
N PRO A 505 -5.08 6.48 -33.25
CA PRO A 505 -5.62 7.13 -34.44
C PRO A 505 -4.58 8.01 -35.13
N VAL A 506 -4.56 7.94 -36.45
CA VAL A 506 -3.65 8.72 -37.31
C VAL A 506 -4.47 9.60 -38.25
N ASP A 507 -4.12 10.87 -38.35
CA ASP A 507 -4.55 11.75 -39.44
C ASP A 507 -3.37 12.08 -40.35
N TYR A 508 -3.65 12.42 -41.61
CA TYR A 508 -2.67 12.91 -42.55
C TYR A 508 -3.22 14.09 -43.36
N ARG A 509 -2.34 14.86 -43.99
CA ARG A 509 -2.71 15.86 -44.99
C ARG A 509 -1.70 15.86 -46.13
N LEU A 510 -2.22 16.09 -47.34
CA LEU A 510 -1.39 16.38 -48.51
C LEU A 510 -0.99 17.86 -48.51
N PRO A 511 0.03 18.27 -49.29
CA PRO A 511 0.44 19.67 -49.38
C PRO A 511 -0.72 20.60 -49.71
N GLY A 512 -0.97 21.59 -48.85
CA GLY A 512 -2.08 22.55 -49.01
C GLY A 512 -3.49 21.98 -48.74
N GLY A 513 -3.60 20.73 -48.32
CA GLY A 513 -4.86 20.05 -48.00
C GLY A 513 -5.26 20.16 -46.52
N SER A 514 -6.49 19.71 -46.22
CA SER A 514 -6.99 19.55 -44.84
C SER A 514 -6.55 18.21 -44.24
N TRP A 515 -6.52 18.13 -42.91
CA TRP A 515 -6.29 16.88 -42.18
C TRP A 515 -7.44 15.90 -42.43
N GLN A 516 -7.10 14.63 -42.65
CA GLN A 516 -8.03 13.54 -42.93
C GLN A 516 -7.59 12.28 -42.18
N ALA A 517 -8.55 11.48 -41.71
CA ALA A 517 -8.28 10.25 -40.98
C ALA A 517 -7.61 9.20 -41.89
N TYR A 518 -6.58 8.54 -41.37
CA TYR A 518 -5.93 7.41 -42.02
C TYR A 518 -6.59 6.10 -41.56
N SER A 519 -7.21 5.37 -42.50
CA SER A 519 -7.84 4.07 -42.23
C SER A 519 -7.18 2.91 -42.96
N THR A 520 -6.59 3.15 -44.14
CA THR A 520 -5.94 2.15 -44.99
C THR A 520 -4.81 2.79 -45.79
N PRO A 521 -3.83 2.01 -46.28
CA PRO A 521 -2.83 2.52 -47.20
C PRO A 521 -3.44 3.24 -48.41
N PHE A 522 -2.80 4.32 -48.85
CA PHE A 522 -3.28 5.12 -49.98
C PHE A 522 -2.12 5.58 -50.88
N THR A 523 -2.42 5.80 -52.16
CA THR A 523 -1.43 6.25 -53.15
C THR A 523 -1.53 7.75 -53.36
N VAL A 524 -0.40 8.47 -53.28
CA VAL A 524 -0.36 9.92 -53.57
C VAL A 524 -0.31 10.14 -55.08
N ALA A 525 -1.34 10.80 -55.61
CA ALA A 525 -1.45 11.11 -57.04
C ALA A 525 -0.35 12.05 -57.54
N GLY A 526 -0.10 12.00 -58.85
CA GLY A 526 0.85 12.88 -59.54
C GLY A 526 2.29 12.35 -59.57
N ALA A 527 3.10 13.01 -60.40
CA ALA A 527 4.50 12.67 -60.65
C ALA A 527 5.50 13.59 -59.93
N GLY A 528 5.04 14.63 -59.22
CA GLY A 528 5.92 15.53 -58.48
C GLY A 528 6.35 14.97 -57.11
N ALA A 529 7.41 15.53 -56.55
CA ALA A 529 7.74 15.31 -55.14
C ALA A 529 6.58 15.82 -54.26
N ALA A 530 6.32 15.16 -53.13
CA ALA A 530 5.23 15.51 -52.24
C ALA A 530 5.57 15.21 -50.78
N ASP A 531 5.26 16.15 -49.89
CA ASP A 531 5.38 15.96 -48.45
C ASP A 531 4.00 15.66 -47.87
N VAL A 532 3.89 14.54 -47.16
CA VAL A 532 2.66 14.13 -46.49
C VAL A 532 2.87 14.29 -45.00
N ASP A 533 2.34 15.37 -44.44
CA ASP A 533 2.30 15.55 -43.00
C ASP A 533 1.29 14.58 -42.41
N TRP A 534 1.64 13.97 -41.29
CA TRP A 534 0.78 13.07 -40.55
C TRP A 534 0.93 13.27 -39.04
N ARG A 535 -0.09 12.91 -38.29
CA ARG A 535 -0.13 13.11 -36.83
C ARG A 535 -0.82 11.94 -36.14
N ALA A 536 -0.32 11.60 -34.96
CA ALA A 536 -0.97 10.66 -34.05
C ALA A 536 -1.74 11.45 -32.99
N THR A 537 -2.95 10.98 -32.67
CA THR A 537 -3.80 11.58 -31.63
C THR A 537 -4.12 10.54 -30.55
N ALA A 538 -4.33 10.99 -29.32
CA ALA A 538 -4.79 10.14 -28.22
C ALA A 538 -6.25 9.72 -28.45
N MET A 539 -6.72 8.68 -27.74
CA MET A 539 -8.15 8.37 -27.65
C MET A 539 -8.87 9.51 -26.93
N GLY A 540 -9.34 10.50 -27.67
CA GLY A 540 -9.83 11.79 -27.16
C GLY A 540 -9.45 13.00 -28.01
N GLY A 541 -8.59 12.81 -29.02
CA GLY A 541 -8.29 13.83 -30.05
C GLY A 541 -7.13 14.78 -29.72
N ALA A 542 -6.54 14.68 -28.53
CA ALA A 542 -5.34 15.44 -28.17
C ALA A 542 -4.17 15.03 -29.09
N LEU A 543 -3.41 16.03 -29.57
CA LEU A 543 -2.23 15.78 -30.41
C LEU A 543 -1.13 15.12 -29.59
N VAL A 544 -0.66 13.96 -30.03
CA VAL A 544 0.39 13.19 -29.35
C VAL A 544 1.73 13.36 -30.06
N SER A 545 1.74 13.35 -31.40
CA SER A 545 2.94 13.57 -32.20
C SER A 545 2.61 13.95 -33.65
N THR A 546 3.56 14.59 -34.33
CA THR A 546 3.50 14.92 -35.77
C THR A 546 4.76 14.43 -36.46
N SER A 547 4.63 14.02 -37.73
CA SER A 547 5.75 13.61 -38.58
C SER A 547 5.40 13.88 -40.05
N THR A 548 6.38 13.77 -40.94
CA THR A 548 6.21 14.01 -42.38
C THR A 548 6.82 12.86 -43.16
N VAL A 549 6.10 12.36 -44.16
CA VAL A 549 6.60 11.38 -45.15
C VAL A 549 6.94 12.13 -46.43
N HIS A 550 8.18 12.00 -46.90
CA HIS A 550 8.64 12.61 -48.14
C HIS A 550 8.54 11.61 -49.30
N LEU A 551 7.83 11.99 -50.37
CA LEU A 551 7.73 11.22 -51.61
C LEU A 551 8.52 11.90 -52.73
N ALA A 552 9.33 11.12 -53.45
CA ALA A 552 10.08 11.59 -54.61
C ALA A 552 9.21 11.73 -55.87
N ALA A 553 9.66 12.57 -56.82
CA ALA A 553 9.04 12.71 -58.14
C ALA A 553 9.20 11.42 -58.99
N VAL A 554 8.16 11.07 -59.76
CA VAL A 554 8.17 9.97 -60.73
C VAL A 554 9.01 10.39 -61.94
N GLY A 555 10.11 9.68 -62.20
CA GLY A 555 11.05 9.97 -63.29
C GLY A 555 12.11 11.04 -62.97
N GLY A 556 12.42 11.26 -61.68
CA GLY A 556 13.50 12.15 -61.26
C GLY A 556 14.89 11.69 -61.74
N ALA A 557 15.86 12.61 -61.70
CA ALA A 557 17.27 12.30 -61.95
C ALA A 557 17.71 11.07 -61.14
N ALA A 558 18.65 10.29 -61.69
CA ALA A 558 19.26 9.19 -60.97
C ALA A 558 19.69 9.69 -59.60
N HIS A 559 19.26 9.01 -58.54
CA HIS A 559 19.42 9.46 -57.17
C HIS A 559 20.06 8.37 -56.33
N ALA A 560 20.79 8.81 -55.33
CA ALA A 560 21.50 7.97 -54.38
C ALA A 560 20.91 8.24 -53.00
N ASP A 561 20.08 7.32 -52.50
CA ASP A 561 19.43 7.45 -51.20
C ASP A 561 20.28 6.82 -50.12
N ALA A 562 20.51 7.56 -49.03
CA ALA A 562 21.13 7.01 -47.84
C ALA A 562 20.23 5.91 -47.24
N LEU A 563 20.81 4.75 -46.97
CA LEU A 563 20.18 3.64 -46.27
C LEU A 563 20.69 3.52 -44.84
N GLY A 564 19.83 3.01 -43.98
CA GLY A 564 20.08 2.81 -42.57
C GLY A 564 19.25 3.76 -41.71
N SER A 565 19.43 3.66 -40.40
CA SER A 565 18.81 4.55 -39.43
C SER A 565 19.88 4.97 -38.43
N ALA A 566 19.75 6.17 -37.86
CA ALA A 566 20.64 6.58 -36.79
C ALA A 566 20.60 5.53 -35.67
N LYS A 567 21.77 5.15 -35.16
CA LYS A 567 21.91 4.15 -34.11
C LYS A 567 22.82 4.69 -33.02
N THR A 568 22.53 4.31 -31.79
CA THR A 568 23.43 4.50 -30.66
C THR A 568 24.00 3.14 -30.27
N VAL A 569 25.33 3.06 -30.17
CA VAL A 569 26.06 1.84 -29.82
C VAL A 569 27.13 2.15 -28.78
N LEU A 570 27.67 1.13 -28.14
CA LEU A 570 28.79 1.26 -27.23
C LEU A 570 30.14 1.18 -27.96
N THR A 571 31.20 1.71 -27.35
CA THR A 571 32.56 1.55 -27.90
C THR A 571 32.89 0.07 -28.12
N GLY A 572 33.39 -0.26 -29.32
CA GLY A 572 33.75 -1.62 -29.72
C GLY A 572 32.63 -2.41 -30.38
N GLU A 573 31.37 -1.97 -30.29
CA GLU A 573 30.26 -2.65 -30.97
C GLU A 573 30.33 -2.45 -32.48
N SER A 574 30.16 -3.55 -33.23
CA SER A 574 30.09 -3.52 -34.68
C SER A 574 28.67 -3.20 -35.13
N VAL A 575 28.54 -2.20 -35.98
CA VAL A 575 27.25 -1.73 -36.49
C VAL A 575 27.19 -1.91 -38.00
N SER A 576 26.11 -2.53 -38.48
CA SER A 576 25.86 -2.78 -39.89
C SER A 576 24.51 -2.21 -40.33
N GLY A 577 24.24 -2.29 -41.64
CA GLY A 577 22.98 -1.87 -42.25
C GLY A 577 22.97 -0.43 -42.77
N PHE A 578 24.14 0.19 -42.91
CA PHE A 578 24.30 1.51 -43.54
C PHE A 578 24.75 1.33 -44.98
N GLY A 579 24.21 2.12 -45.89
CA GLY A 579 24.55 1.97 -47.30
C GLY A 579 23.93 3.04 -48.16
N VAL A 580 23.96 2.83 -49.46
CA VAL A 580 23.28 3.69 -50.43
C VAL A 580 22.49 2.82 -51.40
N LYS A 581 21.31 3.29 -51.79
CA LYS A 581 20.57 2.74 -52.93
C LYS A 581 20.72 3.69 -54.10
N VAL A 582 21.24 3.18 -55.22
CA VAL A 582 21.35 3.95 -56.46
C VAL A 582 20.29 3.49 -57.45
N THR A 583 19.50 4.44 -57.90
CA THR A 583 18.42 4.24 -58.86
C THR A 583 18.69 5.07 -60.11
N SER A 584 18.40 4.48 -61.27
CA SER A 584 18.55 5.15 -62.56
C SER A 584 17.45 6.19 -62.74
N VAL A 585 17.59 7.01 -63.79
CA VAL A 585 16.55 7.96 -64.21
C VAL A 585 15.20 7.30 -64.54
N ALA A 586 15.20 5.99 -64.85
CA ALA A 586 13.98 5.20 -65.11
C ALA A 586 13.39 4.60 -63.82
N GLY A 587 14.04 4.78 -62.67
CA GLY A 587 13.67 4.16 -61.39
C GLY A 587 14.24 2.76 -61.19
N ASP A 588 14.98 2.23 -62.17
CA ASP A 588 15.59 0.90 -62.10
C ASP A 588 16.81 0.88 -61.17
N ALA A 589 17.02 -0.25 -60.52
CA ALA A 589 18.24 -0.50 -59.75
C ALA A 589 19.50 -0.44 -60.64
N VAL A 590 20.50 0.36 -60.23
CA VAL A 590 21.79 0.41 -60.94
C VAL A 590 22.70 -0.68 -60.42
N LEU A 591 22.93 -1.73 -61.21
CA LEU A 591 23.81 -2.86 -60.87
C LEU A 591 25.28 -2.54 -61.18
N GLY A 592 26.17 -2.87 -60.24
CA GLY A 592 27.62 -2.89 -60.48
C GLY A 592 28.31 -1.52 -60.42
N GLU A 593 27.63 -0.48 -59.96
CA GLU A 593 28.24 0.83 -59.68
C GLU A 593 29.20 0.72 -58.49
N ASP A 594 30.36 1.38 -58.61
CA ASP A 594 31.38 1.42 -57.56
C ASP A 594 31.10 2.56 -56.58
N VAL A 595 30.82 2.23 -55.32
CA VAL A 595 30.53 3.21 -54.26
C VAL A 595 31.70 3.26 -53.29
N ALA A 596 32.28 4.46 -53.11
CA ALA A 596 33.35 4.69 -52.15
C ALA A 596 32.78 5.22 -50.82
N PHE A 597 32.91 4.45 -49.74
CA PHE A 597 32.52 4.88 -48.40
C PHE A 597 33.71 5.42 -47.63
N ALA A 598 33.65 6.68 -47.21
CA ALA A 598 34.58 7.29 -46.26
C ALA A 598 33.99 7.27 -44.84
N ILE A 599 34.77 6.79 -43.88
CA ILE A 599 34.37 6.57 -42.49
C ILE A 599 35.21 7.50 -41.59
N VAL A 600 34.55 8.37 -40.84
CA VAL A 600 35.19 9.31 -39.90
C VAL A 600 34.74 8.97 -38.49
N GLY A 601 35.68 8.83 -37.55
CA GLY A 601 35.40 8.50 -36.15
C GLY A 601 35.18 7.01 -35.87
N GLY A 602 35.38 6.14 -36.87
CA GLY A 602 35.30 4.68 -36.76
C GLY A 602 36.08 3.99 -37.89
N GLN A 603 36.02 2.66 -37.94
CA GLN A 603 36.73 1.83 -38.92
C GLN A 603 35.99 0.50 -39.16
N THR A 604 36.28 -0.18 -40.27
CA THR A 604 35.81 -1.56 -40.51
C THR A 604 36.56 -2.56 -39.62
N ALA A 605 36.11 -3.82 -39.59
CA ALA A 605 36.82 -4.91 -38.90
C ALA A 605 38.26 -5.13 -39.43
N ALA A 606 38.54 -4.76 -40.68
CA ALA A 606 39.88 -4.81 -41.28
C ALA A 606 40.73 -3.55 -40.97
N GLY A 607 40.19 -2.60 -40.18
CA GLY A 607 40.86 -1.34 -39.84
C GLY A 607 40.78 -0.27 -40.93
N GLU A 608 39.88 -0.43 -41.91
CA GLU A 608 39.78 0.50 -43.04
C GLU A 608 38.88 1.68 -42.69
N THR A 609 39.29 2.88 -43.08
CA THR A 609 38.49 4.11 -43.00
C THR A 609 37.93 4.53 -44.36
N SER A 610 38.25 3.79 -45.42
CA SER A 610 37.71 3.97 -46.77
C SER A 610 37.56 2.62 -47.46
N VAL A 611 36.38 2.33 -47.99
CA VAL A 611 36.08 1.03 -48.65
C VAL A 611 35.23 1.21 -49.89
N HIS A 612 35.50 0.40 -50.92
CA HIS A 612 34.73 0.37 -52.17
C HIS A 612 33.80 -0.85 -52.19
N VAL A 613 32.51 -0.63 -52.49
CA VAL A 613 31.51 -1.69 -52.58
C VAL A 613 30.70 -1.50 -53.85
N ARG A 614 30.47 -2.60 -54.57
CA ARG A 614 29.66 -2.61 -55.78
C ARG A 614 28.18 -2.74 -55.46
N THR A 615 27.33 -1.98 -56.12
CA THR A 615 25.87 -2.13 -55.99
C THR A 615 25.42 -3.50 -56.51
N ASN A 616 24.50 -4.13 -55.79
CA ASN A 616 23.91 -5.43 -56.18
C ASN A 616 22.75 -5.25 -57.19
N ALA A 617 22.04 -6.35 -57.51
CA ALA A 617 20.92 -6.32 -58.46
C ALA A 617 19.72 -5.46 -58.02
N ALA A 618 19.65 -5.08 -56.75
CA ALA A 618 18.67 -4.13 -56.21
C ALA A 618 19.19 -2.69 -56.16
N GLY A 619 20.40 -2.43 -56.68
CA GLY A 619 21.02 -1.11 -56.70
C GLY A 619 21.64 -0.71 -55.36
N ILE A 620 21.84 -1.67 -54.46
CA ILE A 620 22.25 -1.39 -53.07
C ILE A 620 23.72 -1.71 -52.88
N ALA A 621 24.48 -0.76 -52.33
CA ALA A 621 25.82 -0.97 -51.78
C ALA A 621 25.76 -0.72 -50.27
N VAL A 622 26.22 -1.69 -49.47
CA VAL A 622 26.22 -1.62 -48.00
C VAL A 622 27.66 -1.54 -47.52
N VAL A 623 27.96 -0.58 -46.65
CA VAL A 623 29.28 -0.50 -46.01
C VAL A 623 29.45 -1.72 -45.09
N PRO A 624 30.64 -2.37 -45.08
CA PRO A 624 30.98 -3.36 -44.07
C PRO A 624 30.73 -2.83 -42.66
N ALA A 625 30.49 -3.73 -41.71
CA ALA A 625 30.23 -3.32 -40.33
C ALA A 625 31.35 -2.43 -39.80
N VAL A 626 30.98 -1.31 -39.18
CA VAL A 626 31.90 -0.33 -38.62
C VAL A 626 31.80 -0.31 -37.11
N SER A 627 32.91 0.00 -36.44
CA SER A 627 32.96 0.21 -35.00
C SER A 627 33.90 1.36 -34.66
N SER A 628 33.85 1.82 -33.41
CA SER A 628 34.80 2.79 -32.88
C SER A 628 35.25 2.40 -31.48
N SER A 629 36.53 2.58 -31.19
CA SER A 629 37.10 2.35 -29.87
C SER A 629 36.99 3.57 -28.94
N THR A 630 36.53 4.72 -29.45
CA THR A 630 36.37 5.95 -28.68
C THR A 630 34.93 6.46 -28.72
N PRO A 631 34.43 7.06 -27.62
CA PRO A 631 33.13 7.72 -27.63
C PRO A 631 33.10 8.90 -28.60
N GLY A 632 31.95 9.16 -29.21
CA GLY A 632 31.78 10.23 -30.20
C GLY A 632 30.74 9.86 -31.25
N SER A 633 31.04 10.13 -32.52
CA SER A 633 30.17 9.78 -33.64
C SER A 633 30.94 9.16 -34.78
N ILE A 634 30.44 8.06 -35.34
CA ILE A 634 30.88 7.57 -36.64
C ILE A 634 30.03 8.23 -37.71
N ARG A 635 30.69 8.94 -38.63
CA ARG A 635 30.07 9.57 -39.80
C ARG A 635 30.54 8.84 -41.04
N ILE A 636 29.59 8.38 -41.86
CA ILE A 636 29.88 7.66 -43.09
C ILE A 636 29.38 8.48 -44.27
N THR A 637 30.22 8.61 -45.28
CA THR A 637 29.92 9.35 -46.50
C THR A 637 30.13 8.45 -47.70
N ALA A 638 29.08 8.21 -48.48
CA ALA A 638 29.11 7.41 -49.69
C ALA A 638 29.32 8.32 -50.91
N THR A 639 30.31 8.03 -51.74
CA THR A 639 30.54 8.74 -53.00
C THR A 639 30.19 7.83 -54.17
N THR A 640 29.32 8.32 -55.02
CA THR A 640 28.80 7.65 -56.22
C THR A 640 29.16 8.46 -57.46
N SER A 641 28.86 7.94 -58.66
CA SER A 641 28.98 8.70 -59.91
C SER A 641 28.08 9.95 -59.96
N LEU A 642 27.05 10.00 -59.11
CA LEU A 642 26.07 11.06 -59.00
C LEU A 642 26.45 12.13 -57.97
N GLY A 643 27.48 11.88 -57.17
CA GLY A 643 27.92 12.75 -56.08
C GLY A 643 27.96 12.05 -54.73
N THR A 644 27.99 12.85 -53.67
CA THR A 644 28.27 12.39 -52.31
C THR A 644 27.01 12.42 -51.44
N VAL A 645 26.78 11.33 -50.71
CA VAL A 645 25.63 11.12 -49.82
C VAL A 645 26.13 10.85 -48.41
N THR A 646 25.70 11.68 -47.45
CA THR A 646 25.97 11.43 -46.02
C THR A 646 24.96 10.45 -45.46
N LEU A 647 25.44 9.39 -44.80
CA LEU A 647 24.58 8.39 -44.17
C LEU A 647 24.15 8.81 -42.76
N PRO A 648 23.07 8.24 -42.21
CA PRO A 648 22.66 8.51 -40.83
C PRO A 648 23.81 8.29 -39.84
N THR A 649 23.95 9.20 -38.88
CA THR A 649 25.07 9.18 -37.91
C THR A 649 24.91 8.03 -36.91
N ILE A 650 26.02 7.39 -36.57
CA ILE A 650 26.09 6.42 -35.46
C ILE A 650 26.69 7.15 -34.27
N THR A 651 25.95 7.22 -33.16
CA THR A 651 26.45 7.74 -31.89
C THR A 651 27.15 6.61 -31.14
N VAL A 652 28.39 6.83 -30.72
CA VAL A 652 29.16 5.86 -29.94
C VAL A 652 29.27 6.39 -28.52
N ASN A 653 28.58 5.73 -27.60
CA ASN A 653 28.66 6.02 -26.18
C ASN A 653 29.79 5.21 -25.54
N ALA A 654 30.39 5.74 -24.48
CA ALA A 654 31.14 4.90 -23.57
C ALA A 654 30.20 3.85 -22.96
N PRO A 655 30.67 2.61 -22.74
CA PRO A 655 29.94 1.63 -21.94
C PRO A 655 29.58 2.29 -20.60
N ALA A 656 28.34 2.09 -20.15
CA ALA A 656 27.97 2.49 -18.80
C ALA A 656 28.94 1.78 -17.84
N THR A 657 29.58 2.54 -16.94
CA THR A 657 30.32 1.93 -15.83
C THR A 657 29.34 1.02 -15.10
N SER A 658 29.62 -0.28 -14.99
CA SER A 658 28.83 -1.18 -14.16
C SER A 658 29.43 -1.25 -12.76
N MET A 659 28.56 -1.49 -11.77
CA MET A 659 28.99 -1.80 -10.42
C MET A 659 29.66 -3.18 -10.39
N ALA A 660 30.82 -3.30 -9.75
CA ALA A 660 31.57 -4.55 -9.60
C ALA A 660 32.27 -4.60 -8.24
N GLY A 661 32.37 -5.78 -7.64
CA GLY A 661 33.05 -5.96 -6.37
C GLY A 661 33.41 -7.41 -6.08
N ALA A 662 34.02 -7.62 -4.91
CA ALA A 662 34.27 -8.95 -4.37
C ALA A 662 33.95 -8.94 -2.87
N VAL A 663 33.76 -10.13 -2.28
CA VAL A 663 33.57 -10.27 -0.84
C VAL A 663 34.22 -11.56 -0.32
N GLN A 664 34.83 -11.48 0.85
CA GLN A 664 35.44 -12.59 1.56
C GLN A 664 35.02 -12.55 3.02
N ALA A 665 34.68 -13.70 3.60
CA ALA A 665 34.36 -13.82 5.01
C ALA A 665 35.20 -14.89 5.70
N THR A 666 35.56 -14.63 6.95
CA THR A 666 36.25 -15.58 7.83
C THR A 666 35.59 -15.56 9.20
N SER A 667 35.43 -16.72 9.82
CA SER A 667 34.95 -16.85 11.20
C SER A 667 36.14 -16.95 12.15
N SER A 668 36.03 -16.41 13.36
CA SER A 668 37.05 -16.49 14.42
C SER A 668 36.41 -16.49 15.82
N VAL A 669 37.12 -16.97 16.84
CA VAL A 669 36.65 -16.99 18.23
C VAL A 669 37.26 -15.82 19.00
N VAL A 670 36.43 -14.98 19.60
CA VAL A 670 36.82 -13.85 20.45
C VAL A 670 36.06 -13.95 21.77
N SER A 671 36.77 -14.09 22.88
CA SER A 671 36.18 -14.23 24.23
C SER A 671 35.10 -15.32 24.32
N GLY A 672 35.34 -16.48 23.69
CA GLY A 672 34.43 -17.62 23.70
C GLY A 672 33.19 -17.49 22.80
N LYS A 673 33.07 -16.41 22.03
CA LYS A 673 31.98 -16.20 21.04
C LYS A 673 32.56 -16.09 19.63
N ILE A 674 31.78 -16.50 18.64
CA ILE A 674 32.19 -16.43 17.24
C ILE A 674 31.93 -15.03 16.67
N VAL A 675 32.86 -14.57 15.86
CA VAL A 675 32.82 -13.29 15.16
C VAL A 675 33.15 -13.54 13.70
N LEU A 676 32.37 -12.95 12.80
CA LEU A 676 32.66 -12.92 11.36
C LEU A 676 33.42 -11.65 11.01
N THR A 677 34.58 -11.81 10.37
CA THR A 677 35.30 -10.71 9.70
C THR A 677 35.04 -10.79 8.21
N VAL A 678 34.39 -9.78 7.66
CA VAL A 678 34.02 -9.68 6.25
C VAL A 678 34.79 -8.53 5.61
N ILE A 679 35.45 -8.81 4.49
CA ILE A 679 36.15 -7.83 3.66
C ILE A 679 35.39 -7.73 2.33
N ALA A 680 35.09 -6.51 1.89
CA ALA A 680 34.47 -6.25 0.60
C ALA A 680 35.32 -5.25 -0.21
N TRP A 681 35.43 -5.47 -1.52
CA TRP A 681 36.18 -4.65 -2.47
C TRP A 681 35.21 -3.88 -3.38
N ASN A 682 35.45 -2.58 -3.57
CA ASN A 682 34.84 -1.85 -4.69
C ASN A 682 35.75 -1.96 -5.92
N GLN A 683 35.35 -2.80 -6.88
CA GLN A 683 36.06 -2.96 -8.15
C GLN A 683 35.41 -2.16 -9.29
N SER A 684 34.39 -1.36 -8.98
CA SER A 684 33.71 -0.46 -9.92
C SER A 684 34.63 0.71 -10.26
N GLY A 685 34.53 1.26 -11.48
CA GLY A 685 35.31 2.43 -11.91
C GLY A 685 34.94 3.76 -11.24
N ALA A 686 34.09 3.75 -10.20
CA ALA A 686 33.61 4.93 -9.49
C ALA A 686 33.37 4.63 -7.99
N PRO A 687 33.34 5.66 -7.12
CA PRO A 687 33.00 5.48 -5.71
C PRO A 687 31.61 4.90 -5.51
N ALA A 688 31.45 4.07 -4.47
CA ALA A 688 30.20 3.37 -4.20
C ALA A 688 29.91 3.21 -2.71
N SER A 689 28.63 3.13 -2.37
CA SER A 689 28.19 2.67 -1.05
C SER A 689 28.22 1.14 -1.02
N VAL A 690 28.88 0.54 -0.03
CA VAL A 690 29.01 -0.91 0.14
C VAL A 690 28.28 -1.35 1.40
N GLN A 691 27.21 -2.12 1.25
CA GLN A 691 26.47 -2.74 2.34
C GLN A 691 26.84 -4.22 2.48
N ILE A 692 27.50 -4.57 3.58
CA ILE A 692 27.76 -5.97 3.96
C ILE A 692 26.56 -6.49 4.75
N LYS A 693 26.01 -7.65 4.37
CA LYS A 693 24.91 -8.33 5.07
C LYS A 693 25.24 -9.81 5.32
N THR A 694 25.07 -10.22 6.57
CA THR A 694 25.15 -11.62 7.04
C THR A 694 23.85 -11.98 7.75
N LYS A 695 23.64 -13.27 8.07
CA LYS A 695 22.53 -13.70 8.94
C LYS A 695 22.59 -13.08 10.35
N TYR A 696 23.77 -12.63 10.80
CA TYR A 696 23.99 -12.12 12.17
C TYR A 696 24.02 -10.59 12.26
N GLY A 697 23.88 -9.88 11.14
CA GLY A 697 23.90 -8.42 11.10
C GLY A 697 24.43 -7.84 9.79
N SER A 698 24.31 -6.52 9.66
CA SER A 698 24.74 -5.77 8.48
C SER A 698 25.52 -4.50 8.84
N LYS A 699 26.34 -4.01 7.90
CA LYS A 699 27.05 -2.74 8.02
C LYS A 699 27.20 -2.06 6.66
N THR A 700 26.96 -0.75 6.60
CA THR A 700 27.07 0.06 5.37
C THR A 700 28.25 1.02 5.46
N PHE A 701 28.98 1.16 4.36
CA PHE A 701 30.06 2.12 4.17
C PHE A 701 29.73 2.98 2.95
N THR A 702 29.73 4.29 3.08
CA THR A 702 29.38 5.22 1.98
C THR A 702 30.63 5.77 1.32
N GLY A 703 30.58 5.97 -0.01
CA GLY A 703 31.64 6.65 -0.74
C GLY A 703 32.99 5.91 -0.80
N VAL A 704 32.97 4.57 -0.79
CA VAL A 704 34.16 3.73 -0.93
C VAL A 704 34.77 3.96 -2.31
N PRO A 705 36.01 4.48 -2.44
CA PRO A 705 36.64 4.76 -3.73
C PRO A 705 36.80 3.51 -4.60
N SER A 706 36.98 3.71 -5.91
CA SER A 706 37.31 2.64 -6.86
C SER A 706 38.65 2.00 -6.48
N GLY A 707 38.68 0.68 -6.35
CA GLY A 707 39.85 -0.12 -5.98
C GLY A 707 40.03 -0.34 -4.48
N ASP A 708 39.26 0.34 -3.63
CA ASP A 708 39.40 0.28 -2.17
C ASP A 708 38.61 -0.86 -1.53
N THR A 709 38.94 -1.13 -0.26
CA THR A 709 38.30 -2.18 0.55
C THR A 709 37.69 -1.62 1.83
N VAL A 710 36.66 -2.31 2.31
CA VAL A 710 36.06 -2.08 3.62
C VAL A 710 35.97 -3.38 4.41
N THR A 711 36.17 -3.29 5.72
CA THR A 711 36.16 -4.45 6.63
C THR A 711 35.11 -4.26 7.72
N ALA A 712 34.23 -5.26 7.89
CA ALA A 712 33.23 -5.31 8.94
C ALA A 712 33.45 -6.51 9.86
N THR A 713 33.34 -6.26 11.17
CA THR A 713 33.38 -7.29 12.21
C THR A 713 31.97 -7.46 12.78
N ILE A 714 31.33 -8.61 12.53
CA ILE A 714 29.96 -8.92 12.95
C ILE A 714 30.00 -9.95 14.08
N LYS A 715 29.52 -9.56 15.26
CA LYS A 715 29.41 -10.45 16.43
C LYS A 715 28.19 -11.37 16.25
N THR A 716 28.40 -12.68 16.28
CA THR A 716 27.27 -13.63 16.17
C THR A 716 26.59 -13.91 17.51
N TYR A 717 27.27 -13.58 18.62
CA TYR A 717 26.88 -13.89 20.00
C TYR A 717 26.70 -15.40 20.29
N ALA A 718 26.99 -16.25 19.32
CA ALA A 718 26.92 -17.70 19.42
C ALA A 718 28.30 -18.30 19.77
N THR A 719 28.29 -19.46 20.42
CA THR A 719 29.49 -20.26 20.71
C THR A 719 29.85 -21.22 19.57
N THR A 720 28.89 -21.50 18.67
CA THR A 720 29.06 -22.30 17.44
C THR A 720 28.20 -21.70 16.31
N ILE A 721 28.66 -21.80 15.06
CA ILE A 721 27.88 -21.39 13.87
C ILE A 721 28.06 -22.42 12.73
N PRO A 722 27.01 -22.71 11.93
CA PRO A 722 27.15 -23.50 10.72
C PRO A 722 27.85 -22.70 9.60
N ALA A 723 28.35 -23.39 8.58
CA ALA A 723 28.82 -22.74 7.35
C ALA A 723 27.66 -21.94 6.72
N GLY A 724 27.97 -20.79 6.13
CA GLY A 724 26.95 -19.90 5.60
C GLY A 724 27.47 -18.91 4.58
N SER A 725 26.60 -17.99 4.16
CA SER A 725 26.92 -16.98 3.14
C SER A 725 26.93 -15.56 3.72
N VAL A 726 27.70 -14.71 3.06
CA VAL A 726 27.71 -13.25 3.22
C VAL A 726 27.41 -12.62 1.87
N SER A 727 26.82 -11.43 1.88
CA SER A 727 26.67 -10.59 0.69
C SER A 727 27.28 -9.21 0.92
N ALA A 728 27.82 -8.62 -0.15
CA ALA A 728 28.18 -7.21 -0.22
C ALA A 728 27.43 -6.59 -1.42
N THR A 729 26.59 -5.60 -1.14
CA THR A 729 25.83 -4.85 -2.15
C THR A 729 26.48 -3.49 -2.36
N LEU A 730 26.95 -3.23 -3.56
CA LEU A 730 27.55 -1.97 -3.98
C LEU A 730 26.51 -1.13 -4.71
N THR A 731 26.31 0.12 -4.32
CA THR A 731 25.35 1.06 -4.90
C THR A 731 26.06 2.35 -5.27
N GLY A 732 25.96 2.78 -6.53
CA GLY A 732 26.56 4.02 -7.04
C GLY A 732 25.77 4.59 -8.22
N ALA A 733 26.29 5.66 -8.83
CA ALA A 733 25.65 6.28 -10.00
C ALA A 733 25.50 5.32 -11.21
N ALA A 734 26.28 4.24 -11.19
CA ALA A 734 26.29 3.14 -12.14
C ALA A 734 25.21 2.05 -11.90
N GLY A 735 24.40 2.19 -10.84
CA GLY A 735 23.40 1.20 -10.43
C GLY A 735 23.83 0.42 -9.18
N THR A 736 23.39 -0.84 -9.08
CA THR A 736 23.64 -1.70 -7.92
C THR A 736 24.21 -3.05 -8.35
N ALA A 737 25.20 -3.58 -7.63
CA ALA A 737 25.68 -4.96 -7.80
C ALA A 737 25.82 -5.66 -6.45
N THR A 738 25.39 -6.92 -6.36
CA THR A 738 25.55 -7.74 -5.15
C THR A 738 26.48 -8.90 -5.43
N VAL A 739 27.49 -9.06 -4.58
CA VAL A 739 28.42 -10.19 -4.62
C VAL A 739 28.32 -11.00 -3.35
N THR A 740 28.38 -12.33 -3.49
CA THR A 740 28.22 -13.27 -2.37
C THR A 740 29.50 -14.04 -2.12
N GLY A 741 29.81 -14.28 -0.85
CA GLY A 741 30.90 -15.14 -0.39
C GLY A 741 30.39 -16.12 0.65
N THR A 742 31.24 -17.06 1.05
CA THR A 742 30.91 -18.05 2.09
C THR A 742 31.89 -17.95 3.26
N TYR A 743 31.48 -18.49 4.41
CA TYR A 743 32.35 -18.74 5.56
C TYR A 743 32.10 -20.16 6.08
N ASP A 744 33.16 -20.79 6.60
CA ASP A 744 33.09 -22.15 7.12
C ASP A 744 32.41 -22.21 8.50
N ALA A 745 31.87 -23.38 8.82
CA ALA A 745 31.35 -23.69 10.15
C ALA A 745 32.46 -23.53 11.20
N ARG A 746 32.11 -23.06 12.41
CA ARG A 746 33.08 -22.86 13.48
C ARG A 746 32.49 -23.00 14.86
#